data_AF-A0AAN8P7B6-F1
#
_entry.id   AF-A0AAN8P7B6-F1
#
_cell.length_a   1.000
_cell.length_b   1.000
_cell.length_c   1.000
_cell.angle_alpha   90.00
_cell.angle_beta   90.00
_cell.angle_gamma   90.00
#
_symmetry.space_group_name_H-M   'P 1'
#
loop_
_entity.id
_entity.type
_entity.pdbx_description
1 polymer ?
#
loop_
_entity_poly.entity_id
_entity_poly.type
_entity_poly.pdbx_seq_one_letter_code
_entity_poly.pdbx_strand_id
1 'polypeptide(L)'
;MDSAEQAALSHKFDPALSSKYSQRYNGQNGKNSDGSRNVFVKSDNHFDQLPINVNFSSVFLSPGVKETESEVQNGIRWSEYLDLLFVNNYEMDPSLSWQYFGSSTGFFRKYPAIKWPPANGVPEKFHDFRTSSWYIDAATSSKDIVILLDSSSSMGGKKREIARAIVNSILDTLGNNDFVNIYRFTEATNEIVPCFKDILVQATAENVRELRIALDYVKQEGSANLTLALVTAFEILHKYNRTGQGCQCNQAIMLITDGPSSTYKDIFKQYNWPHMPVRMFTYLTGRDGSNIDEMNWMACANKGYFARVESPEDAQAKVLQYIAVLARPMVLYQHDHPVQWTPVYAGLKFYNSKAVLSEDDHLMTSVSTPIFDRRNYSEKTAKLLGVVGTDVPISQIKKLIPPYKLGVNGYSFIVDNNGHILYHPDLRPLFQEALKPNYNGVDLTQVELVDGETGTPLKNHTLLLDLRHEMIDQKEGETELSVIIHYDNMKRVMSRRHRYFYNAIDGTPFSLGIAIPEGYGMYEVLGEQEIKHSPVNVLSYFQGSNWKIHPDWIYCEYNYPFEHVFESAEEKLLHFLERTHKPGWKWMSLRPRSPIKEPGHTMKKMEKDSYYCDKNLMQSLVYDAMVTEGLDRHTMSKIKEDKQ
;
A
#
# COMPACT_ATOMS: atom_id res chain seq x y z
N MET A 1 0.14 -5.96 16.84
CA MET A 1 -1.21 -5.53 17.23
C MET A 1 -1.44 -5.84 18.71
N ASP A 2 -1.52 -7.09 19.13
CA ASP A 2 -1.75 -7.49 20.54
C ASP A 2 -0.89 -6.75 21.58
N SER A 3 0.42 -6.63 21.34
CA SER A 3 1.33 -5.93 22.24
C SER A 3 1.00 -4.43 22.38
N ALA A 4 0.47 -3.80 21.34
CA ALA A 4 0.06 -2.40 21.38
C ALA A 4 -1.21 -2.23 22.21
N GLU A 5 -2.20 -3.11 22.03
CA GLU A 5 -3.41 -3.12 22.85
C GLU A 5 -3.09 -3.36 24.33
N GLN A 6 -2.21 -4.33 24.61
CA GLN A 6 -1.78 -4.63 25.98
C GLN A 6 -1.01 -3.47 26.60
N ALA A 7 -0.12 -2.82 25.85
CA ALA A 7 0.61 -1.64 26.31
C ALA A 7 -0.35 -0.50 26.65
N ALA A 8 -1.32 -0.21 25.78
CA ALA A 8 -2.35 0.80 26.02
C ALA A 8 -3.25 0.46 27.22
N LEU A 9 -3.64 -0.81 27.39
CA LEU A 9 -4.43 -1.31 28.52
C LEU A 9 -3.70 -1.17 29.85
N SER A 10 -2.39 -1.42 29.86
CA SER A 10 -1.55 -1.31 31.07
C SER A 10 -1.23 0.13 31.46
N HIS A 11 -1.37 1.08 30.54
CA HIS A 11 -1.00 2.47 30.75
C HIS A 11 -2.05 3.21 31.58
N LYS A 12 -1.60 3.86 32.66
CA LYS A 12 -2.44 4.76 33.47
C LYS A 12 -2.36 6.16 32.89
N PHE A 13 -3.51 6.70 32.49
CA PHE A 13 -3.60 8.05 31.94
C PHE A 13 -3.16 9.09 32.98
N ASP A 14 -2.19 9.92 32.61
CA ASP A 14 -1.70 11.02 33.43
C ASP A 14 -1.95 12.36 32.71
N PRO A 15 -2.91 13.17 33.18
CA PRO A 15 -3.22 14.48 32.59
C PRO A 15 -2.11 15.53 32.84
N ALA A 16 -1.23 15.32 33.82
CA ALA A 16 -0.15 16.22 34.17
C ALA A 16 1.20 15.82 33.56
N LEU A 17 1.21 14.85 32.63
CA LEU A 17 2.40 14.28 32.02
C LEU A 17 3.15 15.32 31.17
N SER A 18 4.03 16.10 31.79
CA SER A 18 4.93 17.01 31.10
C SER A 18 6.21 16.27 30.70
N SER A 19 6.10 15.36 29.73
CA SER A 19 7.27 14.82 29.05
C SER A 19 7.58 15.72 27.86
N LYS A 20 8.77 16.34 27.84
CA LYS A 20 9.37 16.76 26.57
C LYS A 20 9.89 15.49 25.91
N TYR A 21 9.14 14.93 24.96
CA TYR A 21 9.72 13.90 24.08
C TYR A 21 10.67 14.59 23.12
N SER A 22 11.88 14.89 23.60
CA SER A 22 13.00 15.30 22.77
C SER A 22 13.59 14.10 22.03
N GLN A 23 12.77 13.43 21.22
CA GLN A 23 13.24 12.76 20.01
C GLN A 23 12.62 13.44 18.78
N ARG A 24 12.56 14.77 18.84
CA ARG A 24 12.46 15.60 17.66
C ARG A 24 13.78 15.52 16.90
N TYR A 25 13.81 14.77 15.82
CA TYR A 25 14.72 15.05 14.72
C TYR A 25 14.13 16.18 13.87
N ASN A 26 13.86 17.35 14.46
CA ASN A 26 13.39 18.51 13.71
C ASN A 26 14.58 19.32 13.23
N GLY A 27 14.82 19.32 11.93
CA GLY A 27 15.75 20.23 11.26
C GLY A 27 15.19 21.64 11.05
N GLN A 28 14.38 22.17 11.98
CA GLN A 28 13.89 23.53 11.89
C GLN A 28 14.47 24.41 12.99
N ASN A 29 15.30 25.35 12.54
CA ASN A 29 16.05 26.36 13.25
C ASN A 29 17.25 25.85 14.04
N GLY A 30 18.42 26.41 13.70
CA GLY A 30 19.71 26.23 14.38
C GLY A 30 19.73 26.78 15.81
N LYS A 31 18.84 26.29 16.66
CA LYS A 31 19.00 26.26 18.10
C LYS A 31 18.86 24.81 18.51
N ASN A 32 19.99 24.18 18.82
CA ASN A 32 20.01 22.93 19.58
C ASN A 32 19.12 23.14 20.81
N SER A 33 17.92 22.55 20.79
CA SER A 33 17.14 22.42 22.00
C SER A 33 17.90 21.43 22.88
N ASP A 34 18.37 21.93 24.01
CA ASP A 34 19.04 21.21 25.09
C ASP A 34 18.26 19.91 25.41
N GLY A 35 18.74 18.77 24.87
CA GLY A 35 18.05 17.47 25.00
C GLY A 35 18.08 16.54 23.78
N SER A 36 18.46 16.99 22.58
CA SER A 36 18.63 16.08 21.43
C SER A 36 19.90 15.25 21.61
N ARG A 37 19.78 13.94 21.89
CA ARG A 37 20.93 13.02 21.85
C ARG A 37 21.50 13.03 20.43
N ASN A 38 22.83 13.21 20.30
CA ASN A 38 23.52 12.94 19.05
C ASN A 38 23.42 11.44 18.77
N VAL A 39 22.53 11.06 17.86
CA VAL A 39 22.32 9.66 17.49
C VAL A 39 23.09 9.37 16.22
N PHE A 40 23.91 8.33 16.26
CA PHE A 40 24.59 7.79 15.09
C PHE A 40 23.56 7.17 14.15
N VAL A 41 23.50 7.67 12.92
CA VAL A 41 22.69 7.14 11.82
C VAL A 41 23.62 6.59 10.74
N LYS A 42 23.28 5.44 10.15
CA LYS A 42 24.02 4.79 9.06
C LYS A 42 23.09 4.67 7.85
N SER A 43 23.60 4.99 6.66
CA SER A 43 22.84 4.76 5.41
C SER A 43 22.68 3.26 5.16
N ASP A 44 21.47 2.84 4.82
CA ASP A 44 21.13 1.43 4.61
C ASP A 44 20.39 1.22 3.27
N ASN A 45 20.94 0.35 2.42
CA ASN A 45 20.36 0.01 1.11
C ASN A 45 18.97 -0.63 1.22
N HIS A 46 18.69 -1.35 2.31
CA HIS A 46 17.39 -1.99 2.56
C HIS A 46 16.29 -0.98 2.91
N PHE A 47 16.68 0.19 3.43
CA PHE A 47 15.77 1.26 3.84
C PHE A 47 15.92 2.49 2.92
N ASP A 48 15.80 2.27 1.61
CA ASP A 48 15.85 3.32 0.58
C ASP A 48 17.15 4.16 0.60
N GLN A 49 18.28 3.61 1.05
CA GLN A 49 19.56 4.32 1.26
C GLN A 49 19.47 5.48 2.27
N LEU A 50 18.43 5.51 3.10
CA LEU A 50 18.24 6.56 4.09
C LEU A 50 19.16 6.36 5.29
N PRO A 51 19.63 7.46 5.92
CA PRO A 51 20.37 7.40 7.17
C PRO A 51 19.43 6.98 8.31
N ILE A 52 19.58 5.75 8.79
CA ILE A 52 18.70 5.14 9.79
C ILE A 52 19.44 4.78 11.10
N ASN A 53 18.67 4.63 12.18
CA ASN A 53 19.14 4.07 13.44
C ASN A 53 18.23 2.91 13.87
N VAL A 54 18.79 1.71 13.93
CA VAL A 54 18.09 0.45 14.25
C VAL A 54 17.82 0.22 15.73
N ASN A 55 18.29 1.10 16.63
CA ASN A 55 18.09 0.96 18.08
C ASN A 55 16.84 1.71 18.60
N PHE A 56 16.32 2.65 17.82
CA PHE A 56 15.22 3.52 18.23
C PHE A 56 14.18 3.64 17.11
N SER A 57 13.00 4.17 17.44
CA SER A 57 12.01 4.63 16.47
C SER A 57 11.94 6.16 16.46
N SER A 58 11.42 6.74 15.38
CA SER A 58 11.14 8.17 15.27
C SER A 58 9.65 8.45 15.44
N VAL A 59 9.30 9.56 16.10
CA VAL A 59 7.91 10.02 16.25
C VAL A 59 7.70 11.31 15.47
N PHE A 60 6.66 11.32 14.64
CA PHE A 60 6.24 12.44 13.80
C PHE A 60 4.86 12.94 14.21
N LEU A 61 4.61 14.24 14.06
CA LEU A 61 3.33 14.87 14.38
C LEU A 61 2.72 15.39 13.09
N SER A 62 1.45 15.05 12.87
CA SER A 62 0.68 15.57 11.73
C SER A 62 0.41 17.06 11.88
N PRO A 63 0.17 17.79 10.77
CA PRO A 63 -0.16 19.20 10.82
C PRO A 63 -1.37 19.48 11.75
N GLY A 64 -1.27 20.51 12.59
CA GLY A 64 -2.32 20.89 13.53
C GLY A 64 -2.32 20.12 14.87
N VAL A 65 -1.60 19.00 14.98
CA VAL A 65 -1.49 18.22 16.23
C VAL A 65 -0.41 18.83 17.13
N LYS A 66 -0.75 19.10 18.39
CA LYS A 66 0.20 19.66 19.36
C LYS A 66 0.74 18.59 20.29
N GLU A 67 2.06 18.55 20.44
CA GLU A 67 2.74 17.66 21.39
C GLU A 67 2.30 17.91 22.85
N THR A 68 1.80 19.09 23.18
CA THR A 68 1.32 19.44 24.54
C THR A 68 -0.05 18.86 24.87
N GLU A 69 -0.75 18.25 23.91
CA GLU A 69 -2.05 17.62 24.17
C GLU A 69 -1.87 16.35 24.99
N SER A 70 -2.61 16.25 26.10
CA SER A 70 -2.47 15.15 27.05
C SER A 70 -2.72 13.79 26.42
N GLU A 71 -3.69 13.67 25.49
CA GLU A 71 -3.92 12.43 24.74
C GLU A 71 -2.73 12.03 23.86
N VAL A 72 -2.06 13.01 23.22
CA VAL A 72 -0.89 12.77 22.37
C VAL A 72 0.30 12.34 23.22
N GLN A 73 0.58 13.01 24.34
CA GLN A 73 1.69 12.67 25.23
C GLN A 73 1.54 11.29 25.86
N ASN A 74 0.33 10.98 26.36
CA ASN A 74 0.04 9.66 26.89
C ASN A 74 0.17 8.59 25.80
N GLY A 75 -0.31 8.90 24.58
CA GLY A 75 -0.15 8.08 23.38
C GLY A 75 1.31 7.73 23.06
N ILE A 76 2.15 8.76 23.00
CA ILE A 76 3.59 8.60 22.75
C ILE A 76 4.23 7.76 23.86
N ARG A 77 3.85 7.97 25.12
CA ARG A 77 4.43 7.28 26.27
C ARG A 77 4.15 5.78 26.27
N TRP A 78 2.89 5.35 26.09
CA TRP A 78 2.60 3.91 26.09
C TRP A 78 3.10 3.23 24.82
N SER A 79 3.15 3.94 23.68
CA SER A 79 3.66 3.35 22.44
C SER A 79 5.17 3.10 22.44
N GLU A 80 5.93 3.59 23.44
CA GLU A 80 7.35 3.24 23.61
C GLU A 80 7.60 1.75 23.85
N TYR A 81 6.63 1.04 24.44
CA TYR A 81 6.75 -0.41 24.63
C TYR A 81 6.87 -1.16 23.28
N LEU A 82 6.50 -0.53 22.17
CA LEU A 82 6.65 -1.07 20.83
C LEU A 82 8.08 -1.01 20.31
N ASP A 83 8.96 -0.16 20.86
CA ASP A 83 10.33 0.00 20.32
C ASP A 83 11.12 -1.30 20.43
N LEU A 84 11.07 -1.97 21.58
CA LEU A 84 11.72 -3.28 21.78
C LEU A 84 11.10 -4.35 20.88
N LEU A 85 9.79 -4.28 20.62
CA LEU A 85 9.11 -5.21 19.73
C LEU A 85 9.58 -5.01 18.28
N PHE A 86 9.67 -3.77 17.81
CA PHE A 86 10.15 -3.48 16.45
C PHE A 86 11.58 -3.95 16.23
N VAL A 87 12.46 -3.73 17.22
CA VAL A 87 13.83 -4.25 17.20
C VAL A 87 13.82 -5.78 17.14
N ASN A 88 13.05 -6.43 18.02
CA ASN A 88 12.97 -7.88 18.06
C ASN A 88 12.43 -8.47 16.74
N ASN A 89 11.41 -7.85 16.14
CA ASN A 89 10.87 -8.27 14.85
C ASN A 89 11.94 -8.22 13.76
N TYR A 90 12.73 -7.14 13.69
CA TYR A 90 13.80 -7.01 12.71
C TYR A 90 14.98 -7.96 12.97
N GLU A 91 15.29 -8.25 14.24
CA GLU A 91 16.29 -9.27 14.59
C GLU A 91 15.82 -10.71 14.29
N MET A 92 14.50 -10.94 14.29
CA MET A 92 13.88 -12.20 13.89
C MET A 92 13.79 -12.35 12.37
N ASP A 93 13.44 -11.28 11.66
CA ASP A 93 13.34 -11.25 10.21
C ASP A 93 13.96 -9.96 9.64
N PRO A 94 15.21 -10.04 9.17
CA PRO A 94 15.92 -8.89 8.60
C PRO A 94 15.38 -8.45 7.23
N SER A 95 14.50 -9.24 6.61
CA SER A 95 13.86 -8.85 5.35
C SER A 95 12.70 -7.86 5.53
N LEU A 96 12.24 -7.67 6.76
CA LEU A 96 11.23 -6.67 7.12
C LEU A 96 11.76 -5.27 6.81
N SER A 97 10.96 -4.47 6.10
CA SER A 97 11.25 -3.06 5.84
C SER A 97 10.70 -2.20 7.00
N TRP A 98 10.02 -1.09 6.69
CA TRP A 98 9.48 -0.18 7.68
C TRP A 98 8.43 -0.87 8.55
N GLN A 99 8.48 -0.59 9.86
CA GLN A 99 7.45 -0.95 10.82
C GLN A 99 6.93 0.32 11.47
N TYR A 100 5.62 0.44 11.66
CA TYR A 100 5.08 1.68 12.19
C TYR A 100 3.73 1.54 12.90
N PHE A 101 3.45 2.55 13.72
CA PHE A 101 2.20 2.76 14.42
C PHE A 101 1.70 4.19 14.14
N GLY A 102 0.53 4.30 13.51
CA GLY A 102 -0.19 5.56 13.37
C GLY A 102 -1.27 5.67 14.44
N SER A 103 -1.21 6.70 15.27
CA SER A 103 -2.22 6.96 16.30
C SER A 103 -3.44 7.67 15.73
N SER A 104 -4.64 7.37 16.25
CA SER A 104 -5.86 8.15 15.94
C SER A 104 -5.77 9.61 16.40
N THR A 105 -4.91 9.91 17.39
CA THR A 105 -4.61 11.27 17.86
C THR A 105 -3.68 12.05 16.91
N GLY A 106 -3.12 11.40 15.88
CA GLY A 106 -2.37 12.08 14.80
C GLY A 106 -0.85 12.16 14.97
N PHE A 107 -0.26 11.42 15.91
CA PHE A 107 1.19 11.13 15.90
C PHE A 107 1.50 9.79 15.22
N PHE A 108 2.68 9.68 14.63
CA PHE A 108 3.15 8.52 13.85
C PHE A 108 4.50 8.07 14.38
N ARG A 109 4.62 6.81 14.81
CA ARG A 109 5.86 6.19 15.27
C ARG A 109 6.37 5.24 14.18
N LYS A 110 7.61 5.42 13.70
CA LYS A 110 8.21 4.62 12.62
C LYS A 110 9.57 4.07 13.02
N TYR A 111 9.81 2.81 12.72
CA TYR A 111 11.05 2.07 12.95
C TYR A 111 11.59 1.49 11.63
N PRO A 112 12.93 1.48 11.42
CA PRO A 112 13.97 2.14 12.22
C PRO A 112 13.84 3.67 12.28
N ALA A 113 14.50 4.31 13.25
CA ALA A 113 14.48 5.76 13.38
C ALA A 113 15.17 6.45 12.20
N ILE A 114 14.51 7.47 11.66
CA ILE A 114 15.03 8.34 10.60
C ILE A 114 14.97 9.81 11.00
N LYS A 115 15.86 10.61 10.42
CA LYS A 115 15.78 12.07 10.48
C LYS A 115 14.76 12.57 9.45
N TRP A 116 13.93 13.54 9.83
CA TRP A 116 12.98 14.19 8.92
C TRP A 116 13.20 15.72 8.86
N PRO A 117 13.24 16.33 7.66
CA PRO A 117 13.32 15.67 6.36
C PRO A 117 14.63 14.88 6.17
N PRO A 118 14.65 13.83 5.34
CA PRO A 118 15.79 12.93 5.16
C PRO A 118 17.01 13.59 4.46
N ALA A 119 16.87 14.78 3.88
CA ALA A 119 17.94 15.52 3.21
C ALA A 119 17.89 17.03 3.52
N ASN A 120 18.97 17.76 3.22
CA ASN A 120 19.08 19.23 3.32
C ASN A 120 18.24 19.99 2.26
N GLY A 121 17.19 19.36 1.73
CA GLY A 121 16.25 19.92 0.76
C GLY A 121 15.05 20.56 1.44
N VAL A 122 14.22 21.22 0.63
CA VAL A 122 13.01 21.96 1.04
C VAL A 122 12.20 21.13 2.04
N PRO A 123 11.80 21.69 3.20
CA PRO A 123 10.95 20.96 4.14
C PRO A 123 9.59 20.71 3.48
N GLU A 124 9.43 19.55 2.88
CA GLU A 124 8.10 19.03 2.58
C GLU A 124 7.37 18.89 3.91
N LYS A 125 6.20 19.54 4.00
CA LYS A 125 5.33 19.42 5.17
C LYS A 125 4.98 17.94 5.32
N PHE A 126 5.24 17.38 6.50
CA PHE A 126 4.82 16.03 6.82
C PHE A 126 3.31 15.93 6.59
N HIS A 127 2.89 15.08 5.65
CA HIS A 127 1.49 14.87 5.33
C HIS A 127 0.80 14.12 6.47
N ASP A 128 -0.50 14.36 6.68
CA ASP A 128 -1.25 13.64 7.68
C ASP A 128 -1.44 12.18 7.23
N PHE A 129 -0.72 11.25 7.85
CA PHE A 129 -0.77 9.83 7.51
C PHE A 129 -2.18 9.22 7.67
N ARG A 130 -3.09 9.85 8.40
CA ARG A 130 -4.47 9.34 8.58
C ARG A 130 -5.31 9.40 7.30
N THR A 131 -4.83 10.10 6.28
CA THR A 131 -5.41 10.13 4.93
C THR A 131 -4.83 9.05 4.00
N SER A 132 -3.79 8.34 4.42
CA SER A 132 -3.16 7.31 3.59
C SER A 132 -3.98 6.01 3.56
N SER A 133 -3.91 5.28 2.45
CA SER A 133 -4.64 4.02 2.25
C SER A 133 -4.36 2.99 3.35
N TRP A 134 -3.10 2.82 3.75
CA TRP A 134 -2.75 1.85 4.81
C TRP A 134 -3.42 2.15 6.14
N TYR A 135 -3.71 3.42 6.43
CA TYR A 135 -4.40 3.80 7.64
C TYR A 135 -5.92 3.65 7.49
N ILE A 136 -6.49 4.18 6.41
CA ILE A 136 -7.95 4.23 6.21
C ILE A 136 -8.53 2.85 5.96
N ASP A 137 -7.90 2.06 5.09
CA ASP A 137 -8.40 0.74 4.69
C ASP A 137 -8.37 -0.23 5.89
N ALA A 138 -7.41 -0.07 6.80
CA ALA A 138 -7.37 -0.82 8.06
C ALA A 138 -8.31 -0.26 9.14
N ALA A 139 -8.46 1.07 9.21
CA ALA A 139 -9.28 1.72 10.23
C ALA A 139 -10.78 1.64 9.93
N THR A 140 -11.19 1.48 8.67
CA THR A 140 -12.58 1.47 8.21
C THR A 140 -12.79 0.41 7.15
N SER A 141 -13.97 -0.23 7.12
CA SER A 141 -14.35 -1.04 5.97
C SER A 141 -14.81 -0.17 4.80
N SER A 142 -14.75 -0.72 3.59
CA SER A 142 -15.17 -0.09 2.34
C SER A 142 -16.56 0.54 2.44
N LYS A 143 -16.77 1.61 1.68
CA LYS A 143 -17.94 2.47 1.85
C LYS A 143 -18.52 2.99 0.54
N ASP A 144 -19.86 3.00 0.48
CA ASP A 144 -20.66 3.70 -0.52
C ASP A 144 -21.08 5.06 0.06
N ILE A 145 -20.57 6.15 -0.51
CA ILE A 145 -20.78 7.52 -0.01
C ILE A 145 -21.57 8.35 -1.02
N VAL A 146 -22.64 8.99 -0.53
CA VAL A 146 -23.32 10.07 -1.24
C VAL A 146 -22.97 11.40 -0.57
N ILE A 147 -22.31 12.29 -1.30
CA ILE A 147 -22.02 13.64 -0.81
C ILE A 147 -23.13 14.57 -1.31
N LEU A 148 -23.86 15.18 -0.36
CA LEU A 148 -24.88 16.19 -0.63
C LEU A 148 -24.28 17.58 -0.41
N LEU A 149 -24.11 18.33 -1.49
CA LEU A 149 -23.52 19.66 -1.49
C LEU A 149 -24.59 20.73 -1.70
N ASP A 150 -24.81 21.55 -0.68
CA ASP A 150 -25.68 22.72 -0.78
C ASP A 150 -25.07 23.74 -1.75
N SER A 151 -25.82 24.05 -2.81
CA SER A 151 -25.42 25.03 -3.82
C SER A 151 -26.39 26.21 -3.89
N SER A 152 -27.17 26.45 -2.83
CA SER A 152 -28.05 27.60 -2.74
C SER A 152 -27.28 28.91 -2.66
N SER A 153 -27.97 30.04 -2.88
CA SER A 153 -27.33 31.37 -2.87
C SER A 153 -26.65 31.73 -1.53
N SER A 154 -27.06 31.12 -0.41
CA SER A 154 -26.48 31.38 0.92
C SER A 154 -25.07 30.80 1.09
N MET A 155 -24.71 29.80 0.27
CA MET A 155 -23.42 29.14 0.24
C MET A 155 -22.34 29.93 -0.52
N GLY A 156 -22.63 31.16 -0.97
CA GLY A 156 -21.68 32.01 -1.68
C GLY A 156 -20.43 32.42 -0.87
N GLY A 157 -19.43 32.95 -1.58
CA GLY A 157 -18.22 33.51 -0.97
C GLY A 157 -17.40 32.49 -0.17
N LYS A 158 -17.08 32.80 1.09
CA LYS A 158 -16.23 31.96 1.96
C LYS A 158 -16.83 30.59 2.27
N LYS A 159 -18.17 30.48 2.37
CA LYS A 159 -18.85 29.20 2.66
C LYS A 159 -18.60 28.18 1.54
N ARG A 160 -18.58 28.64 0.28
CA ARG A 160 -18.20 27.82 -0.88
C ARG A 160 -16.77 27.29 -0.78
N GLU A 161 -15.83 28.14 -0.38
CA GLU A 161 -14.42 27.73 -0.23
C GLU A 161 -14.27 26.67 0.86
N ILE A 162 -14.98 26.84 1.99
CA ILE A 162 -15.04 25.85 3.07
C ILE A 162 -15.69 24.55 2.58
N ALA A 163 -16.84 24.63 1.91
CA ALA A 163 -17.54 23.45 1.37
C ALA A 163 -16.65 22.67 0.40
N ARG A 164 -15.94 23.37 -0.50
CA ARG A 164 -14.95 22.76 -1.40
C ARG A 164 -13.83 22.06 -0.62
N ALA A 165 -13.28 22.71 0.41
CA ALA A 165 -12.23 22.13 1.24
C ALA A 165 -12.71 20.86 1.97
N ILE A 166 -13.97 20.85 2.44
CA ILE A 166 -14.59 19.65 3.06
C ILE A 166 -14.73 18.52 2.04
N VAL A 167 -15.30 18.80 0.86
CA VAL A 167 -15.46 17.78 -0.20
C VAL A 167 -14.10 17.21 -0.60
N ASN A 168 -13.09 18.06 -0.83
CA ASN A 168 -11.74 17.60 -1.15
C ASN A 168 -11.15 16.74 -0.03
N SER A 169 -11.30 17.16 1.23
CA SER A 169 -10.85 16.38 2.38
C SER A 169 -11.56 15.02 2.51
N ILE A 170 -12.83 14.93 2.09
CA ILE A 170 -13.56 13.66 2.04
C ILE A 170 -12.98 12.79 0.91
N LEU A 171 -12.81 13.35 -0.29
CA LEU A 171 -12.25 12.62 -1.44
C LEU A 171 -10.83 12.12 -1.18
N ASP A 172 -10.02 12.86 -0.41
CA ASP A 172 -8.67 12.45 0.01
C ASP A 172 -8.67 11.20 0.90
N THR A 173 -9.83 10.83 1.47
CA THR A 173 -9.98 9.67 2.36
C THR A 173 -10.62 8.45 1.69
N LEU A 174 -10.83 8.49 0.37
CA LEU A 174 -11.43 7.40 -0.38
C LEU A 174 -10.35 6.58 -1.09
N GLY A 175 -10.47 5.25 -0.99
CA GLY A 175 -9.61 4.30 -1.69
C GLY A 175 -10.31 3.67 -2.89
N ASN A 176 -9.59 2.84 -3.64
CA ASN A 176 -10.14 2.16 -4.82
C ASN A 176 -11.32 1.23 -4.46
N ASN A 177 -11.44 0.77 -3.22
CA ASN A 177 -12.54 -0.10 -2.78
C ASN A 177 -13.83 0.67 -2.44
N ASP A 178 -13.79 2.00 -2.48
CA ASP A 178 -14.92 2.86 -2.12
C ASP A 178 -15.68 3.36 -3.35
N PHE A 179 -16.97 3.62 -3.16
CA PHE A 179 -17.84 4.18 -4.20
C PHE A 179 -18.37 5.53 -3.76
N VAL A 180 -18.41 6.51 -4.67
CA VAL A 180 -18.81 7.87 -4.37
C VAL A 180 -19.57 8.52 -5.52
N ASN A 181 -20.50 9.40 -5.19
CA ASN A 181 -20.99 10.43 -6.09
C ASN A 181 -21.33 11.71 -5.31
N ILE A 182 -21.32 12.84 -6.01
CA ILE A 182 -21.57 14.16 -5.42
C ILE A 182 -22.79 14.76 -6.10
N TYR A 183 -23.81 15.03 -5.30
CA TYR A 183 -25.05 15.67 -5.72
C TYR A 183 -25.07 17.10 -5.21
N ARG A 184 -25.22 18.06 -6.11
CA ARG A 184 -25.56 19.42 -5.73
C ARG A 184 -27.08 19.52 -5.57
N PHE A 185 -27.52 20.26 -4.56
CA PHE A 185 -28.94 20.55 -4.39
C PHE A 185 -29.21 22.04 -4.28
N THR A 186 -30.21 22.48 -5.04
CA THR A 186 -30.86 23.79 -4.98
C THR A 186 -32.37 23.52 -4.97
N GLU A 187 -33.14 24.06 -5.93
CA GLU A 187 -34.54 23.70 -6.13
C GLU A 187 -34.69 22.28 -6.70
N ALA A 188 -33.67 21.82 -7.43
CA ALA A 188 -33.51 20.46 -7.93
C ALA A 188 -32.24 19.81 -7.37
N THR A 189 -32.18 18.48 -7.37
CA THR A 189 -30.99 17.69 -7.00
C THR A 189 -30.41 17.07 -8.26
N ASN A 190 -29.13 17.34 -8.54
CA ASN A 190 -28.44 16.81 -9.72
C ASN A 190 -27.00 16.44 -9.37
N GLU A 191 -26.43 15.45 -10.05
CA GLU A 191 -25.01 15.12 -9.99
C GLU A 191 -24.16 16.29 -10.50
N ILE A 192 -22.97 16.48 -9.93
CA ILE A 192 -22.04 17.51 -10.41
C ILE A 192 -21.34 17.11 -11.72
N VAL A 193 -21.20 15.80 -11.98
CA VAL A 193 -20.62 15.23 -13.20
C VAL A 193 -21.74 14.58 -14.02
N PRO A 194 -22.08 15.09 -15.21
CA PRO A 194 -23.20 14.57 -16.02
C PRO A 194 -23.09 13.09 -16.41
N CYS A 195 -21.88 12.56 -16.61
CA CYS A 195 -21.70 11.15 -16.95
C CYS A 195 -21.85 10.21 -15.75
N PHE A 196 -21.90 10.72 -14.53
CA PHE A 196 -22.11 9.93 -13.31
C PHE A 196 -23.58 9.89 -12.89
N LYS A 197 -24.49 10.17 -13.84
CA LYS A 197 -25.92 10.17 -13.59
C LYS A 197 -26.41 8.79 -13.11
N ASP A 198 -27.16 8.79 -12.01
CA ASP A 198 -27.80 7.61 -11.42
C ASP A 198 -26.84 6.46 -11.03
N ILE A 199 -25.55 6.75 -10.88
CA ILE A 199 -24.51 5.79 -10.51
C ILE A 199 -23.60 6.31 -9.38
N LEU A 200 -23.17 5.42 -8.49
CA LEU A 200 -21.99 5.62 -7.66
C LEU A 200 -20.78 5.07 -8.41
N VAL A 201 -19.75 5.89 -8.55
CA VAL A 201 -18.52 5.50 -9.24
C VAL A 201 -17.47 5.06 -8.23
N GLN A 202 -16.65 4.09 -8.62
CA GLN A 202 -15.48 3.69 -7.83
C GLN A 202 -14.54 4.89 -7.68
N ALA A 203 -14.01 5.11 -6.47
CA ALA A 203 -13.16 6.26 -6.14
C ALA A 203 -11.71 6.09 -6.64
N THR A 204 -11.55 5.76 -7.94
CA THR A 204 -10.26 5.73 -8.61
C THR A 204 -9.67 7.14 -8.73
N ALA A 205 -8.34 7.24 -8.87
CA ALA A 205 -7.66 8.53 -9.02
C ALA A 205 -8.23 9.37 -10.19
N GLU A 206 -8.70 8.72 -11.26
CA GLU A 206 -9.32 9.36 -12.43
C GLU A 206 -10.71 9.91 -12.11
N ASN A 207 -11.58 9.09 -11.51
CA ASN A 207 -12.93 9.52 -11.15
C ASN A 207 -12.91 10.63 -10.09
N VAL A 208 -12.04 10.51 -9.08
CA VAL A 208 -11.84 11.54 -8.06
C VAL A 208 -11.35 12.85 -8.69
N ARG A 209 -10.44 12.79 -9.67
CA ARG A 209 -9.98 13.97 -10.41
C ARG A 209 -11.12 14.65 -11.16
N GLU A 210 -11.97 13.90 -11.85
CA GLU A 210 -13.14 14.46 -12.56
C GLU A 210 -14.13 15.11 -11.59
N LEU A 211 -14.39 14.50 -10.43
CA LEU A 211 -15.21 15.10 -9.37
C LEU A 211 -14.62 16.43 -8.87
N ARG A 212 -13.30 16.50 -8.66
CA ARG A 212 -12.62 17.75 -8.24
C ARG A 212 -12.73 18.84 -9.29
N ILE A 213 -12.54 18.50 -10.57
CA ILE A 213 -12.69 19.45 -11.68
C ILE A 213 -14.13 19.98 -11.70
N ALA A 214 -15.13 19.09 -11.64
CA ALA A 214 -16.54 19.50 -11.66
C ALA A 214 -16.92 20.38 -10.46
N LEU A 215 -16.37 20.10 -9.27
CA LEU A 215 -16.59 20.88 -8.05
C LEU A 215 -16.18 22.35 -8.19
N ASP A 216 -15.14 22.65 -8.98
CA ASP A 216 -14.70 24.03 -9.22
C ASP A 216 -15.69 24.86 -10.04
N TYR A 217 -16.52 24.21 -10.85
CA TYR A 217 -17.51 24.86 -11.72
C TYR A 217 -18.92 24.96 -11.12
N VAL A 218 -19.15 24.43 -9.91
CA VAL A 218 -20.45 24.50 -9.24
C VAL A 218 -20.80 25.95 -8.87
N LYS A 219 -21.88 26.46 -9.47
CA LYS A 219 -22.43 27.79 -9.21
C LYS A 219 -23.47 27.77 -8.08
N GLN A 220 -23.53 28.86 -7.33
CA GLN A 220 -24.47 29.05 -6.23
C GLN A 220 -25.70 29.79 -6.73
N GLU A 221 -26.87 29.18 -6.65
CA GLU A 221 -28.12 29.71 -7.19
C GLU A 221 -29.35 29.15 -6.48
N GLY A 222 -30.45 29.91 -6.50
CA GLY A 222 -31.74 29.46 -5.99
C GLY A 222 -31.78 29.16 -4.48
N SER A 223 -32.84 28.47 -4.08
CA SER A 223 -33.12 28.04 -2.70
C SER A 223 -32.74 26.58 -2.47
N ALA A 224 -32.42 26.18 -1.24
CA ALA A 224 -32.04 24.81 -0.90
C ALA A 224 -33.27 23.92 -0.63
N ASN A 225 -33.44 22.84 -1.40
CA ASN A 225 -34.44 21.80 -1.17
C ASN A 225 -33.80 20.50 -0.67
N LEU A 226 -33.58 20.42 0.65
CA LEU A 226 -32.95 19.26 1.28
C LEU A 226 -33.85 18.00 1.26
N THR A 227 -35.18 18.15 1.14
CA THR A 227 -36.10 17.01 1.05
C THR A 227 -35.77 16.14 -0.16
N LEU A 228 -35.68 16.78 -1.33
CA LEU A 228 -35.40 16.08 -2.59
C LEU A 228 -34.00 15.45 -2.57
N ALA A 229 -33.02 16.16 -2.00
CA ALA A 229 -31.65 15.68 -1.90
C ALA A 229 -31.53 14.42 -1.02
N LEU A 230 -32.19 14.40 0.14
CA LEU A 230 -32.20 13.25 1.03
C LEU A 230 -32.91 12.05 0.38
N VAL A 231 -34.05 12.26 -0.27
CA VAL A 231 -34.76 11.18 -0.99
C VAL A 231 -33.87 10.57 -2.07
N THR A 232 -33.26 11.42 -2.91
CA THR A 232 -32.34 10.97 -3.98
C THR A 232 -31.18 10.16 -3.40
N ALA A 233 -30.57 10.62 -2.30
CA ALA A 233 -29.47 9.93 -1.64
C ALA A 233 -29.86 8.56 -1.08
N PHE A 234 -31.05 8.44 -0.46
CA PHE A 234 -31.52 7.16 0.04
C PHE A 234 -31.87 6.19 -1.10
N GLU A 235 -32.47 6.68 -2.18
CA GLU A 235 -32.84 5.84 -3.34
C GLU A 235 -31.60 5.25 -4.03
N ILE A 236 -30.56 6.06 -4.27
CA ILE A 236 -29.32 5.58 -4.90
C ILE A 236 -28.57 4.57 -4.02
N LEU A 237 -28.45 4.83 -2.71
CA LEU A 237 -27.80 3.90 -1.78
C LEU A 237 -28.59 2.59 -1.67
N HIS A 238 -29.92 2.67 -1.61
CA HIS A 238 -30.79 1.50 -1.57
C HIS A 238 -30.70 0.65 -2.84
N LYS A 239 -30.59 1.30 -4.02
CA LYS A 239 -30.32 0.62 -5.30
C LYS A 239 -29.02 -0.18 -5.21
N TYR A 240 -27.92 0.45 -4.79
CA TYR A 240 -26.60 -0.18 -4.72
C TYR A 240 -26.50 -1.32 -3.70
N ASN A 241 -27.23 -1.22 -2.59
CA ASN A 241 -27.35 -2.29 -1.61
C ASN A 241 -28.13 -3.50 -2.16
N ARG A 242 -29.14 -3.26 -3.02
CA ARG A 242 -29.94 -4.35 -3.61
C ARG A 242 -29.28 -5.02 -4.81
N THR A 243 -28.58 -4.27 -5.64
CA THR A 243 -28.01 -4.77 -6.90
C THR A 243 -26.65 -5.43 -6.72
N GLY A 244 -25.99 -5.27 -5.56
CA GLY A 244 -24.62 -5.77 -5.38
C GLY A 244 -23.56 -4.91 -6.07
N GLN A 245 -23.92 -3.76 -6.65
CA GLN A 245 -23.01 -2.93 -7.46
C GLN A 245 -22.04 -2.06 -6.65
N GLY A 246 -22.33 -1.83 -5.37
CA GLY A 246 -21.44 -1.11 -4.45
C GLY A 246 -20.54 -2.05 -3.65
N CYS A 247 -19.85 -1.51 -2.64
CA CYS A 247 -18.94 -2.29 -1.79
C CYS A 247 -19.64 -3.29 -0.85
N GLN A 248 -20.99 -3.23 -0.73
CA GLN A 248 -21.80 -4.08 0.15
C GLN A 248 -21.41 -4.04 1.63
N CYS A 249 -20.75 -2.96 2.06
CA CYS A 249 -20.27 -2.75 3.42
C CYS A 249 -20.97 -1.56 4.08
N ASN A 250 -20.28 -0.43 4.25
CA ASN A 250 -20.86 0.76 4.88
C ASN A 250 -21.58 1.63 3.85
N GLN A 251 -22.74 2.17 4.21
CA GLN A 251 -23.40 3.21 3.43
C GLN A 251 -23.48 4.50 4.25
N ALA A 252 -23.12 5.63 3.64
CA ALA A 252 -23.12 6.91 4.32
C ALA A 252 -23.56 8.06 3.41
N ILE A 253 -24.28 9.00 4.01
CA ILE A 253 -24.57 10.30 3.42
C ILE A 253 -23.70 11.33 4.14
N MET A 254 -23.06 12.22 3.38
CA MET A 254 -22.27 13.34 3.89
C MET A 254 -22.91 14.64 3.43
N LEU A 255 -23.59 15.34 4.34
CA LEU A 255 -24.32 16.58 4.07
C LEU A 255 -23.45 17.79 4.39
N ILE A 256 -23.28 18.68 3.42
CA ILE A 256 -22.50 19.91 3.53
C ILE A 256 -23.43 21.08 3.22
N THR A 257 -23.75 21.89 4.23
CA THR A 257 -24.71 23.01 4.13
C THR A 257 -24.38 24.10 5.16
N ASP A 258 -24.94 25.29 5.00
CA ASP A 258 -24.94 26.34 6.03
C ASP A 258 -26.19 26.31 6.94
N GLY A 259 -27.11 25.38 6.66
CA GLY A 259 -28.09 24.89 7.63
C GLY A 259 -29.46 24.56 7.01
N PRO A 260 -30.14 23.53 7.53
CA PRO A 260 -31.47 23.15 7.07
C PRO A 260 -32.55 24.09 7.59
N SER A 261 -33.72 24.08 6.95
CA SER A 261 -34.93 24.76 7.43
C SER A 261 -35.69 24.01 8.53
N SER A 262 -35.43 22.69 8.70
CA SER A 262 -36.04 21.84 9.73
C SER A 262 -35.26 20.53 9.93
N THR A 263 -35.70 19.66 10.84
CA THR A 263 -35.04 18.37 11.15
C THR A 263 -35.44 17.18 10.27
N TYR A 264 -36.27 17.37 9.23
CA TYR A 264 -36.62 16.35 8.20
C TYR A 264 -36.93 14.93 8.73
N LYS A 265 -37.45 14.84 9.96
CA LYS A 265 -37.62 13.58 10.73
C LYS A 265 -38.45 12.53 10.00
N ASP A 266 -39.46 12.96 9.25
CA ASP A 266 -40.36 12.03 8.55
C ASP A 266 -39.66 11.30 7.40
N ILE A 267 -38.67 11.93 6.76
CA ILE A 267 -37.85 11.28 5.73
C ILE A 267 -36.99 10.18 6.35
N PHE A 268 -36.30 10.47 7.47
CA PHE A 268 -35.49 9.46 8.16
C PHE A 268 -36.31 8.28 8.67
N LYS A 269 -37.53 8.55 9.17
CA LYS A 269 -38.49 7.51 9.58
C LYS A 269 -38.86 6.59 8.42
N GLN A 270 -39.08 7.15 7.24
CA GLN A 270 -39.51 6.40 6.06
C GLN A 270 -38.37 5.59 5.43
N TYR A 271 -37.18 6.18 5.29
CA TYR A 271 -36.10 5.60 4.48
C TYR A 271 -35.01 4.88 5.29
N ASN A 272 -34.77 5.26 6.55
CA ASN A 272 -33.62 4.74 7.31
C ASN A 272 -34.01 4.01 8.61
N TRP A 273 -35.14 4.32 9.22
CA TRP A 273 -35.55 3.71 10.50
C TRP A 273 -36.38 2.44 10.31
N PRO A 274 -36.35 1.49 11.27
CA PRO A 274 -35.72 1.57 12.60
C PRO A 274 -34.25 1.10 12.65
N HIS A 275 -33.76 0.45 11.61
CA HIS A 275 -32.44 -0.22 11.66
C HIS A 275 -31.26 0.74 11.48
N MET A 276 -31.48 1.88 10.82
CA MET A 276 -30.47 2.88 10.47
C MET A 276 -29.26 2.26 9.75
N PRO A 277 -29.45 1.60 8.59
CA PRO A 277 -28.35 1.04 7.80
C PRO A 277 -27.44 2.14 7.22
N VAL A 278 -27.99 3.31 6.88
CA VAL A 278 -27.24 4.43 6.33
C VAL A 278 -26.84 5.40 7.44
N ARG A 279 -25.53 5.73 7.53
CA ARG A 279 -25.00 6.71 8.48
C ARG A 279 -25.08 8.13 7.93
N MET A 280 -25.36 9.11 8.79
CA MET A 280 -25.48 10.51 8.39
C MET A 280 -24.39 11.38 9.01
N PHE A 281 -23.45 11.87 8.21
CA PHE A 281 -22.45 12.86 8.61
C PHE A 281 -22.83 14.26 8.14
N THR A 282 -22.90 15.22 9.06
CA THR A 282 -23.35 16.58 8.76
C THR A 282 -22.24 17.58 9.04
N TYR A 283 -21.88 18.37 8.03
CA TYR A 283 -20.86 19.41 8.09
C TYR A 283 -21.52 20.78 7.93
N LEU A 284 -21.53 21.56 9.02
CA LEU A 284 -22.05 22.92 9.01
C LEU A 284 -20.94 23.90 8.60
N THR A 285 -21.19 24.67 7.54
CA THR A 285 -20.22 25.61 6.97
C THR A 285 -20.35 27.02 7.55
N GLY A 286 -19.23 27.58 7.98
CA GLY A 286 -19.13 28.96 8.45
C GLY A 286 -19.32 29.11 9.96
N ARG A 287 -19.54 30.36 10.40
CA ARG A 287 -19.55 30.75 11.82
C ARG A 287 -20.93 30.88 12.43
N ASP A 288 -21.97 30.78 11.61
CA ASP A 288 -23.33 30.84 12.13
C ASP A 288 -23.63 29.57 12.93
N GLY A 289 -24.20 29.75 14.12
CA GLY A 289 -24.54 28.68 15.05
C GLY A 289 -26.03 28.37 15.09
N SER A 290 -26.85 29.11 14.35
CA SER A 290 -28.31 29.01 14.36
C SER A 290 -28.83 27.60 14.09
N ASN A 291 -28.16 26.85 13.21
CA ASN A 291 -28.59 25.53 12.74
C ASN A 291 -27.80 24.35 13.34
N ILE A 292 -27.08 24.57 14.46
CA ILE A 292 -26.27 23.53 15.10
C ILE A 292 -27.14 22.39 15.62
N ASP A 293 -28.26 22.71 16.26
CA ASP A 293 -29.11 21.72 16.91
C ASP A 293 -29.77 20.79 15.88
N GLU A 294 -30.26 21.33 14.77
CA GLU A 294 -30.87 20.56 13.69
C GLU A 294 -29.86 19.64 13.01
N MET A 295 -28.68 20.16 12.66
CA MET A 295 -27.62 19.39 12.02
C MET A 295 -27.10 18.28 12.95
N ASN A 296 -26.84 18.60 14.21
CA ASN A 296 -26.42 17.64 15.21
C ASN A 296 -27.49 16.55 15.44
N TRP A 297 -28.76 16.94 15.49
CA TRP A 297 -29.87 16.00 15.62
C TRP A 297 -29.92 15.02 14.44
N MET A 298 -29.81 15.50 13.20
CA MET A 298 -29.81 14.65 11.99
C MET A 298 -28.67 13.62 12.01
N ALA A 299 -27.46 14.03 12.40
CA ALA A 299 -26.34 13.11 12.52
C ALA A 299 -26.51 12.09 13.66
N CYS A 300 -26.84 12.56 14.86
CA CYS A 300 -26.99 11.71 16.05
C CYS A 300 -28.13 10.69 15.88
N ALA A 301 -29.26 11.11 15.32
CA ALA A 301 -30.42 10.26 15.11
C ALA A 301 -30.21 9.17 14.04
N ASN A 302 -29.12 9.24 13.28
CA ASN A 302 -28.76 8.28 12.22
C ASN A 302 -27.34 7.74 12.40
N LYS A 303 -26.88 7.57 13.66
CA LYS A 303 -25.60 6.92 14.04
C LYS A 303 -24.35 7.50 13.35
N GLY A 304 -24.36 8.78 12.98
CA GLY A 304 -23.22 9.45 12.35
C GLY A 304 -22.53 10.44 13.28
N TYR A 305 -22.01 11.54 12.71
CA TYR A 305 -21.28 12.57 13.43
C TYR A 305 -21.48 13.95 12.83
N PHE A 306 -21.49 14.95 13.71
CA PHE A 306 -21.65 16.35 13.36
C PHE A 306 -20.34 17.10 13.58
N ALA A 307 -19.95 17.90 12.59
CA ALA A 307 -18.81 18.80 12.71
C ALA A 307 -19.16 20.18 12.14
N ARG A 308 -18.72 21.22 12.85
CA ARG A 308 -18.73 22.59 12.35
C ARG A 308 -17.35 22.94 11.80
N VAL A 309 -17.31 23.53 10.61
CA VAL A 309 -16.09 23.88 9.90
C VAL A 309 -16.09 25.38 9.62
N GLU A 310 -15.17 26.09 10.26
CA GLU A 310 -15.13 27.56 10.22
C GLU A 310 -14.17 28.11 9.16
N SER A 311 -13.17 27.32 8.78
CA SER A 311 -12.12 27.68 7.83
C SER A 311 -11.79 26.48 6.92
N PRO A 312 -11.24 26.73 5.71
CA PRO A 312 -10.74 25.68 4.84
C PRO A 312 -9.64 24.83 5.49
N GLU A 313 -8.79 25.43 6.33
CA GLU A 313 -7.67 24.75 6.98
C GLU A 313 -8.14 23.74 8.05
N ASP A 314 -9.28 24.00 8.69
CA ASP A 314 -9.85 23.09 9.70
C ASP A 314 -10.58 21.90 9.06
N ALA A 315 -10.93 21.97 7.77
CA ALA A 315 -11.78 21.00 7.09
C ALA A 315 -11.24 19.58 7.21
N GLN A 316 -9.94 19.37 6.94
CA GLN A 316 -9.31 18.06 6.99
C GLN A 316 -9.41 17.43 8.37
N ALA A 317 -9.02 18.15 9.42
CA ALA A 317 -9.05 17.65 10.80
C ALA A 317 -10.47 17.30 11.28
N LYS A 318 -11.48 18.03 10.81
CA LYS A 318 -12.90 17.78 11.12
C LYS A 318 -13.47 16.59 10.34
N VAL A 319 -13.10 16.45 9.06
CA VAL A 319 -13.54 15.32 8.22
C VAL A 319 -12.99 14.00 8.78
N LEU A 320 -11.70 13.93 9.11
CA LEU A 320 -11.06 12.70 9.62
C LEU A 320 -11.76 12.07 10.85
N GLN A 321 -12.58 12.82 11.59
CA GLN A 321 -13.35 12.28 12.72
C GLN A 321 -14.38 11.22 12.31
N TYR A 322 -14.86 11.21 11.06
CA TYR A 322 -15.82 10.21 10.62
C TYR A 322 -15.20 8.79 10.63
N ILE A 323 -13.87 8.67 10.45
CA ILE A 323 -13.13 7.41 10.48
C ILE A 323 -13.36 6.69 11.81
N ALA A 324 -13.25 7.41 12.93
CA ALA A 324 -13.47 6.85 14.27
C ALA A 324 -14.90 6.33 14.47
N VAL A 325 -15.89 6.90 13.77
CA VAL A 325 -17.28 6.46 13.82
C VAL A 325 -17.48 5.22 12.96
N LEU A 326 -16.88 5.19 11.77
CA LEU A 326 -16.95 4.03 10.88
C LEU A 326 -16.20 2.81 11.43
N ALA A 327 -15.16 3.02 12.24
CA ALA A 327 -14.40 1.97 12.90
C ALA A 327 -15.20 1.20 13.97
N ARG A 328 -16.24 1.81 14.57
CA ARG A 328 -16.94 1.26 15.76
C ARG A 328 -17.45 -0.18 15.61
N PRO A 329 -18.09 -0.59 14.50
CA PRO A 329 -18.52 -1.98 14.35
C PRO A 329 -17.36 -2.97 14.40
N MET A 330 -16.22 -2.64 13.79
CA MET A 330 -15.04 -3.50 13.81
C MET A 330 -14.49 -3.62 15.23
N VAL A 331 -14.45 -2.51 15.98
CA VAL A 331 -14.05 -2.51 17.40
C VAL A 331 -14.97 -3.41 18.23
N LEU A 332 -16.27 -3.45 17.94
CA LEU A 332 -17.23 -4.27 18.67
C LEU A 332 -17.11 -5.77 18.37
N TYR A 333 -16.56 -6.14 17.21
CA TYR A 333 -16.32 -7.54 16.86
C TYR A 333 -15.12 -8.15 17.62
N GLN A 334 -14.25 -7.33 18.23
CA GLN A 334 -13.15 -7.57 19.20
C GLN A 334 -12.15 -8.72 18.96
N HIS A 335 -12.61 -9.88 18.50
CA HIS A 335 -11.84 -11.09 18.30
C HIS A 335 -11.16 -11.18 16.94
N ASP A 336 -11.71 -10.51 15.93
CA ASP A 336 -11.17 -10.52 14.58
C ASP A 336 -10.64 -9.14 14.18
N HIS A 337 -9.39 -9.12 13.75
CA HIS A 337 -8.70 -7.93 13.25
C HIS A 337 -8.33 -8.20 11.80
N PRO A 338 -9.13 -7.71 10.84
CA PRO A 338 -8.87 -7.99 9.44
C PRO A 338 -7.55 -7.35 9.03
N VAL A 339 -6.68 -8.16 8.43
CA VAL A 339 -5.43 -7.70 7.84
C VAL A 339 -5.74 -7.09 6.47
N GLN A 340 -5.26 -5.88 6.25
CA GLN A 340 -5.50 -5.13 5.03
C GLN A 340 -4.19 -4.86 4.29
N TRP A 341 -4.21 -5.10 2.98
CA TRP A 341 -3.09 -4.85 2.08
C TRP A 341 -3.38 -3.60 1.25
N THR A 342 -2.40 -2.73 1.11
CA THR A 342 -2.55 -1.57 0.21
C THR A 342 -2.19 -1.92 -1.22
N PRO A 343 -2.69 -1.14 -2.21
CA PRO A 343 -2.12 -1.11 -3.53
C PRO A 343 -0.63 -0.75 -3.50
N VAL A 344 0.07 -1.01 -4.61
CA VAL A 344 1.48 -0.67 -4.76
C VAL A 344 1.69 0.84 -4.61
N TYR A 345 2.72 1.25 -3.87
CA TYR A 345 3.12 2.65 -3.77
C TYR A 345 4.65 2.79 -3.73
N ALA A 346 5.11 4.01 -4.04
CA ALA A 346 6.51 4.39 -4.09
C ALA A 346 7.04 4.77 -2.70
N GLY A 347 8.19 4.19 -2.31
CA GLY A 347 8.92 4.53 -1.09
C GLY A 347 9.46 5.97 -1.04
N LEU A 348 10.00 6.37 0.11
CA LEU A 348 10.25 7.77 0.49
C LEU A 348 11.36 8.47 -0.34
N LYS A 349 12.29 7.70 -0.90
CA LYS A 349 13.40 8.22 -1.71
C LYS A 349 12.97 8.65 -3.11
N PHE A 350 11.90 8.06 -3.66
CA PHE A 350 11.36 8.46 -4.97
C PHE A 350 11.00 9.95 -5.03
N TYR A 351 10.56 10.53 -3.92
CA TYR A 351 10.20 11.95 -3.84
C TYR A 351 11.42 12.88 -3.75
N ASN A 352 12.59 12.38 -3.33
CA ASN A 352 13.72 13.21 -2.92
C ASN A 352 14.93 13.19 -3.87
N SER A 353 15.03 12.27 -4.83
CA SER A 353 16.20 12.16 -5.70
C SER A 353 15.85 12.12 -7.19
N LYS A 354 16.40 13.07 -7.96
CA LYS A 354 16.53 13.03 -9.44
C LYS A 354 17.54 11.98 -9.93
N ALA A 355 17.81 10.96 -9.14
CA ALA A 355 18.80 9.94 -9.47
C ALA A 355 18.11 8.84 -10.29
N VAL A 356 18.79 8.41 -11.35
CA VAL A 356 18.43 7.24 -12.16
C VAL A 356 18.42 6.02 -11.25
N LEU A 357 17.23 5.62 -10.80
CA LEU A 357 17.02 4.42 -9.98
C LEU A 357 16.44 3.32 -10.88
N SER A 358 16.84 2.08 -10.64
CA SER A 358 16.20 0.89 -11.21
C SER A 358 14.69 0.97 -10.98
N GLU A 359 13.90 0.74 -12.04
CA GLU A 359 12.46 1.03 -12.11
C GLU A 359 11.61 0.31 -11.05
N ASP A 360 12.13 -0.77 -10.43
CA ASP A 360 11.39 -1.70 -9.58
C ASP A 360 11.78 -1.69 -8.08
N ASP A 361 12.97 -1.22 -7.71
CA ASP A 361 13.56 -1.57 -6.40
C ASP A 361 12.96 -0.83 -5.20
N HIS A 362 12.05 0.11 -5.44
CA HIS A 362 11.57 1.06 -4.43
C HIS A 362 10.03 1.05 -4.33
N LEU A 363 9.35 0.17 -5.08
CA LEU A 363 7.91 -0.06 -4.93
C LEU A 363 7.66 -0.99 -3.73
N MET A 364 6.61 -0.67 -2.97
CA MET A 364 6.24 -1.39 -1.75
C MET A 364 4.71 -1.57 -1.70
N THR A 365 4.27 -2.53 -0.91
CA THR A 365 2.89 -2.64 -0.42
C THR A 365 2.93 -2.72 1.10
N SER A 366 1.90 -2.22 1.79
CA SER A 366 1.84 -2.25 3.24
C SER A 366 0.81 -3.27 3.70
N VAL A 367 1.16 -4.00 4.75
CA VAL A 367 0.23 -4.82 5.54
C VAL A 367 -0.16 -4.04 6.78
N SER A 368 -1.45 -3.92 7.06
CA SER A 368 -1.95 -3.07 8.14
C SER A 368 -3.09 -3.74 8.91
N THR A 369 -3.19 -3.41 10.19
CA THR A 369 -4.27 -3.88 11.08
C THR A 369 -4.63 -2.80 12.10
N PRO A 370 -5.92 -2.62 12.40
CA PRO A 370 -6.36 -1.67 13.42
C PRO A 370 -5.96 -2.13 14.83
N ILE A 371 -5.90 -1.16 15.75
CA ILE A 371 -5.66 -1.37 17.20
C ILE A 371 -6.81 -0.73 17.95
N PHE A 372 -7.41 -1.51 18.84
CA PHE A 372 -8.57 -1.07 19.60
C PHE A 372 -8.26 -0.83 21.07
N ASP A 373 -9.06 0.06 21.68
CA ASP A 373 -9.00 0.28 23.12
C ASP A 373 -9.76 -0.82 23.86
N ARG A 374 -9.02 -1.68 24.58
CA ARG A 374 -9.57 -2.81 25.34
C ARG A 374 -9.87 -2.48 26.80
N ARG A 375 -9.75 -1.22 27.20
CA ARG A 375 -10.07 -0.79 28.57
C ARG A 375 -11.58 -0.88 28.79
N ASN A 376 -11.98 -1.53 29.88
CA ASN A 376 -13.37 -1.59 30.32
C ASN A 376 -13.80 -0.22 30.90
N TYR A 377 -14.07 0.74 30.03
CA TYR A 377 -14.77 1.95 30.44
C TYR A 377 -16.27 1.66 30.58
N SER A 378 -16.91 2.28 31.57
CA SER A 378 -18.37 2.32 31.72
C SER A 378 -19.08 3.00 30.53
N GLU A 379 -18.31 3.63 29.63
CA GLU A 379 -18.80 4.19 28.38
C GLU A 379 -18.91 3.10 27.32
N LYS A 380 -20.08 3.00 26.68
CA LYS A 380 -20.36 2.13 25.53
C LYS A 380 -19.62 2.55 24.24
N THR A 381 -18.48 3.24 24.35
CA THR A 381 -17.78 3.88 23.24
C THR A 381 -16.56 3.06 22.83
N ALA A 382 -16.77 2.18 21.86
CA ALA A 382 -15.71 1.48 21.16
C ALA A 382 -14.73 2.51 20.51
N LYS A 383 -13.46 2.58 20.97
CA LYS A 383 -12.47 3.57 20.51
C LYS A 383 -11.33 2.92 19.71
N LEU A 384 -11.05 3.48 18.54
CA LEU A 384 -9.86 3.19 17.73
C LEU A 384 -8.64 3.91 18.35
N LEU A 385 -7.60 3.16 18.72
CA LEU A 385 -6.33 3.75 19.17
C LEU A 385 -5.44 4.15 18.00
N GLY A 386 -5.50 3.39 16.91
CA GLY A 386 -4.70 3.63 15.72
C GLY A 386 -4.59 2.41 14.83
N VAL A 387 -3.57 2.39 13.98
CA VAL A 387 -3.27 1.31 13.04
C VAL A 387 -1.78 1.01 13.13
N VAL A 388 -1.42 -0.27 13.18
CA VAL A 388 -0.04 -0.71 12.96
C VAL A 388 0.09 -1.26 11.55
N GLY A 389 1.25 -1.06 10.95
CA GLY A 389 1.57 -1.62 9.66
C GLY A 389 3.05 -1.89 9.46
N THR A 390 3.33 -2.65 8.42
CA THR A 390 4.70 -2.92 7.95
C THR A 390 4.74 -2.94 6.43
N ASP A 391 5.84 -2.44 5.88
CA ASP A 391 6.05 -2.37 4.45
C ASP A 391 6.74 -3.65 3.94
N VAL A 392 6.22 -4.16 2.84
CA VAL A 392 6.76 -5.30 2.10
C VAL A 392 7.24 -4.78 0.74
N PRO A 393 8.57 -4.72 0.51
CA PRO A 393 9.09 -4.34 -0.79
C PRO A 393 8.67 -5.33 -1.86
N ILE A 394 8.22 -4.83 -3.01
CA ILE A 394 7.80 -5.66 -4.14
C ILE A 394 8.97 -6.52 -4.63
N SER A 395 10.20 -6.00 -4.55
CA SER A 395 11.41 -6.77 -4.82
C SER A 395 11.47 -8.05 -3.98
N GLN A 396 11.16 -8.01 -2.69
CA GLN A 396 11.16 -9.21 -1.83
C GLN A 396 10.09 -10.24 -2.23
N ILE A 397 8.95 -9.80 -2.75
CA ILE A 397 7.90 -10.66 -3.31
C ILE A 397 8.39 -11.32 -4.61
N LYS A 398 8.99 -10.55 -5.54
CA LYS A 398 9.55 -11.08 -6.79
C LYS A 398 10.60 -12.17 -6.51
N LYS A 399 11.41 -12.00 -5.45
CA LYS A 399 12.41 -13.00 -5.05
C LYS A 399 11.81 -14.37 -4.65
N LEU A 400 10.52 -14.44 -4.32
CA LEU A 400 9.82 -15.71 -4.04
C LEU A 400 9.38 -16.45 -5.31
N ILE A 401 9.36 -15.77 -6.45
CA ILE A 401 8.98 -16.35 -7.74
C ILE A 401 10.26 -16.58 -8.55
N PRO A 402 10.80 -17.82 -8.61
CA PRO A 402 12.09 -18.08 -9.24
C PRO A 402 12.02 -17.90 -10.77
N PRO A 403 12.60 -16.82 -11.35
CA PRO A 403 12.43 -16.53 -12.78
C PRO A 403 13.08 -17.60 -13.67
N TYR A 404 14.18 -18.19 -13.19
CA TYR A 404 14.92 -19.24 -13.88
C TYR A 404 14.07 -20.51 -14.16
N LYS A 405 13.00 -20.74 -13.39
CA LYS A 405 12.08 -21.88 -13.61
C LYS A 405 11.02 -21.60 -14.67
N LEU A 406 10.70 -20.33 -14.93
CA LEU A 406 9.73 -19.93 -15.95
C LEU A 406 10.32 -19.94 -17.37
N GLY A 407 11.66 -19.92 -17.46
CA GLY A 407 12.38 -19.81 -18.72
C GLY A 407 12.43 -18.38 -19.27
N VAL A 408 13.19 -18.17 -20.35
CA VAL A 408 13.55 -16.83 -20.86
C VAL A 408 12.34 -15.96 -21.25
N ASN A 409 11.24 -16.59 -21.67
CA ASN A 409 10.07 -15.86 -22.17
C ASN A 409 8.80 -16.14 -21.35
N GLY A 410 8.92 -16.93 -20.28
CA GLY A 410 7.88 -17.06 -19.29
C GLY A 410 8.02 -15.93 -18.27
N TYR A 411 6.90 -15.45 -17.74
CA TYR A 411 6.89 -14.43 -16.70
C TYR A 411 5.73 -14.64 -15.75
N SER A 412 5.83 -13.98 -14.60
CA SER A 412 4.77 -13.94 -13.60
C SER A 412 4.31 -12.51 -13.38
N PHE A 413 3.09 -12.38 -12.89
CA PHE A 413 2.50 -11.11 -12.51
C PHE A 413 1.51 -11.34 -11.38
N ILE A 414 1.25 -10.28 -10.61
CA ILE A 414 0.30 -10.33 -9.50
C ILE A 414 -0.70 -9.19 -9.67
N VAL A 415 -1.97 -9.50 -9.50
CA VAL A 415 -3.07 -8.54 -9.52
C VAL A 415 -3.80 -8.50 -8.18
N ASP A 416 -4.36 -7.35 -7.83
CA ASP A 416 -5.25 -7.17 -6.69
C ASP A 416 -6.72 -7.53 -7.02
N ASN A 417 -7.58 -7.44 -6.00
CA ASN A 417 -9.03 -7.64 -6.10
C ASN A 417 -9.78 -6.57 -6.92
N ASN A 418 -9.08 -5.58 -7.48
CA ASN A 418 -9.62 -4.60 -8.41
C ASN A 418 -9.11 -4.81 -9.84
N GLY A 419 -8.15 -5.72 -10.07
CA GLY A 419 -7.47 -5.93 -11.34
C GLY A 419 -6.24 -5.04 -11.57
N HIS A 420 -5.84 -4.27 -10.56
CA HIS A 420 -4.60 -3.48 -10.62
C HIS A 420 -3.39 -4.37 -10.40
N ILE A 421 -2.30 -4.01 -11.05
CA ILE A 421 -1.05 -4.75 -11.03
C ILE A 421 -0.25 -4.38 -9.77
N LEU A 422 0.05 -5.40 -8.96
CA LEU A 422 1.06 -5.30 -7.90
C LEU A 422 2.48 -5.39 -8.48
N TYR A 423 2.68 -6.32 -9.41
CA TYR A 423 3.91 -6.47 -10.19
C TYR A 423 3.60 -7.11 -11.55
N HIS A 424 4.22 -6.58 -12.60
CA HIS A 424 4.27 -7.17 -13.94
C HIS A 424 5.58 -6.71 -14.63
N PRO A 425 6.24 -7.52 -15.49
CA PRO A 425 7.45 -7.11 -16.21
C PRO A 425 7.31 -5.80 -17.00
N ASP A 426 6.15 -5.61 -17.64
CA ASP A 426 5.83 -4.40 -18.42
C ASP A 426 5.18 -3.27 -17.61
N LEU A 427 5.09 -3.38 -16.28
CA LEU A 427 4.65 -2.27 -15.43
C LEU A 427 5.72 -1.18 -15.44
N ARG A 428 5.38 0.00 -15.98
CA ARG A 428 6.28 1.15 -16.05
C ARG A 428 5.79 2.29 -15.15
N PRO A 429 6.24 2.37 -13.88
CA PRO A 429 5.79 3.40 -12.94
C PRO A 429 6.35 4.79 -13.28
N LEU A 430 7.43 4.87 -14.05
CA LEU A 430 8.12 6.12 -14.39
C LEU A 430 7.78 6.61 -15.81
N PHE A 431 7.82 7.94 -15.99
CA PHE A 431 7.83 8.63 -17.26
C PHE A 431 8.80 9.82 -17.19
N GLN A 432 9.82 9.84 -18.05
CA GLN A 432 10.86 10.88 -18.03
C GLN A 432 11.46 11.10 -16.62
N GLU A 433 11.79 10.00 -15.93
CA GLU A 433 12.37 10.00 -14.57
C GLU A 433 11.42 10.54 -13.47
N ALA A 434 10.16 10.82 -13.79
CA ALA A 434 9.13 11.20 -12.84
C ALA A 434 8.11 10.06 -12.64
N LEU A 435 7.62 9.91 -11.41
CA LEU A 435 6.56 8.96 -11.09
C LEU A 435 5.26 9.37 -11.81
N LYS A 436 4.65 8.44 -12.54
CA LYS A 436 3.36 8.68 -13.19
C LYS A 436 2.29 8.88 -12.11
N PRO A 437 1.37 9.84 -12.21
CA PRO A 437 0.35 10.07 -11.18
C PRO A 437 -0.54 8.85 -10.85
N ASN A 438 -0.86 8.01 -11.85
CA ASN A 438 -1.73 6.82 -11.69
C ASN A 438 -0.96 5.49 -11.71
N TYR A 439 0.33 5.49 -11.35
CA TYR A 439 1.17 4.28 -11.38
C TYR A 439 0.63 3.13 -10.51
N ASN A 440 -0.10 3.45 -9.45
CA ASN A 440 -0.69 2.52 -8.49
C ASN A 440 -2.07 1.97 -8.89
N GLY A 441 -2.65 2.51 -9.97
CA GLY A 441 -3.95 2.09 -10.51
C GLY A 441 -3.86 1.52 -11.92
N VAL A 442 -2.69 1.00 -12.31
CA VAL A 442 -2.50 0.38 -13.63
C VAL A 442 -3.18 -0.99 -13.64
N ASP A 443 -4.18 -1.14 -14.51
CA ASP A 443 -4.95 -2.38 -14.67
C ASP A 443 -4.23 -3.39 -15.57
N LEU A 444 -4.48 -4.68 -15.36
CA LEU A 444 -3.96 -5.78 -16.20
C LEU A 444 -4.23 -5.53 -17.70
N THR A 445 -5.42 -5.03 -18.03
CA THR A 445 -5.84 -4.76 -19.42
C THR A 445 -5.05 -3.64 -20.11
N GLN A 446 -4.31 -2.83 -19.35
CA GLN A 446 -3.48 -1.75 -19.90
C GLN A 446 -2.07 -2.23 -20.26
N VAL A 447 -1.66 -3.37 -19.70
CA VAL A 447 -0.30 -3.89 -19.81
C VAL A 447 -0.25 -5.12 -20.71
N GLU A 448 -1.21 -6.03 -20.57
CA GLU A 448 -1.33 -7.21 -21.44
C GLU A 448 -1.93 -6.83 -22.81
N LEU A 449 -1.07 -6.80 -23.82
CA LEU A 449 -1.45 -6.42 -25.19
C LEU A 449 -1.84 -7.66 -26.00
N VAL A 450 -3.12 -7.97 -26.08
CA VAL A 450 -3.62 -9.08 -26.90
C VAL A 450 -3.53 -8.74 -28.39
N ASP A 451 -2.99 -9.68 -29.17
CA ASP A 451 -2.95 -9.61 -30.63
C ASP A 451 -4.35 -9.90 -31.19
N GLY A 452 -5.07 -8.83 -31.53
CA GLY A 452 -6.42 -8.93 -32.09
C GLY A 452 -6.41 -9.02 -33.62
N GLU A 453 -7.44 -9.66 -34.19
CA GLU A 453 -7.71 -9.53 -35.62
C GLU A 453 -7.95 -8.05 -35.97
N THR A 454 -7.37 -7.59 -37.08
CA THR A 454 -7.42 -6.19 -37.53
C THR A 454 -8.84 -5.63 -37.50
N GLY A 455 -9.14 -4.71 -36.57
CA GLY A 455 -10.38 -3.93 -36.57
C GLY A 455 -11.19 -3.92 -35.28
N THR A 456 -10.90 -4.77 -34.29
CA THR A 456 -11.57 -4.72 -32.98
C THR A 456 -10.86 -3.75 -32.03
N PRO A 457 -11.56 -2.83 -31.35
CA PRO A 457 -10.97 -2.00 -30.31
C PRO A 457 -10.33 -2.87 -29.21
N LEU A 458 -9.15 -2.48 -28.70
CA LEU A 458 -8.44 -3.17 -27.59
C LEU A 458 -9.35 -3.51 -26.39
N LYS A 459 -10.45 -2.77 -26.21
CA LYS A 459 -11.40 -2.89 -25.09
C LYS A 459 -12.33 -4.11 -25.12
N ASN A 460 -12.35 -4.91 -26.19
CA ASN A 460 -13.33 -6.00 -26.36
C ASN A 460 -12.71 -7.40 -26.46
N HIS A 461 -11.51 -7.64 -25.92
CA HIS A 461 -11.00 -9.00 -25.81
C HIS A 461 -11.65 -9.71 -24.63
N THR A 462 -12.69 -10.49 -24.92
CA THR A 462 -13.45 -11.27 -23.94
C THR A 462 -12.52 -12.13 -23.08
N LEU A 463 -11.57 -12.85 -23.70
CA LEU A 463 -10.69 -13.76 -22.97
C LEU A 463 -9.77 -13.07 -21.94
N LEU A 464 -9.24 -11.89 -22.23
CA LEU A 464 -8.43 -11.13 -21.26
C LEU A 464 -9.30 -10.59 -20.13
N LEU A 465 -10.51 -10.13 -20.46
CA LEU A 465 -11.47 -9.67 -19.46
C LEU A 465 -11.97 -10.82 -18.57
N ASP A 466 -12.15 -12.01 -19.14
CA ASP A 466 -12.53 -13.23 -18.42
C ASP A 466 -11.41 -13.66 -17.48
N LEU A 467 -10.15 -13.72 -17.95
CA LEU A 467 -8.98 -13.96 -17.10
C LEU A 467 -8.89 -12.94 -15.97
N ARG A 468 -9.03 -11.64 -16.29
CA ARG A 468 -9.01 -10.57 -15.29
C ARG A 468 -10.11 -10.77 -14.25
N HIS A 469 -11.33 -11.09 -14.70
CA HIS A 469 -12.48 -11.29 -13.80
C HIS A 469 -12.28 -12.52 -12.90
N GLU A 470 -11.79 -13.64 -13.43
CA GLU A 470 -11.52 -14.84 -12.64
C GLU A 470 -10.38 -14.64 -11.63
N MET A 471 -9.35 -13.88 -12.00
CA MET A 471 -8.29 -13.51 -11.05
C MET A 471 -8.79 -12.58 -9.94
N ILE A 472 -9.70 -11.64 -10.25
CA ILE A 472 -10.34 -10.77 -9.24
C ILE A 472 -11.22 -11.60 -8.29
N ASP A 473 -11.97 -12.55 -8.85
CA ASP A 473 -12.80 -13.51 -8.09
C ASP A 473 -11.94 -14.56 -7.34
N GLN A 474 -10.61 -14.49 -7.44
CA GLN A 474 -9.67 -15.39 -6.80
C GLN A 474 -9.92 -16.87 -7.15
N LYS A 475 -10.23 -17.15 -8.42
CA LYS A 475 -10.43 -18.51 -8.94
C LYS A 475 -9.13 -19.08 -9.50
N GLU A 476 -8.98 -20.39 -9.40
CA GLU A 476 -7.96 -21.14 -10.13
C GLU A 476 -8.42 -21.38 -11.57
N GLY A 477 -7.55 -21.14 -12.53
CA GLY A 477 -7.87 -21.35 -13.93
C GLY A 477 -6.67 -21.31 -14.87
N GLU A 478 -6.96 -21.63 -16.13
CA GLU A 478 -6.02 -21.55 -17.22
C GLU A 478 -6.67 -20.99 -18.48
N THR A 479 -5.91 -20.25 -19.28
CA THR A 479 -6.38 -19.75 -20.58
C THR A 479 -5.20 -19.59 -21.53
N GLU A 480 -5.50 -19.38 -22.80
CA GLU A 480 -4.50 -19.17 -23.85
C GLU A 480 -4.79 -17.87 -24.57
N LEU A 481 -3.77 -17.00 -24.65
CA LEU A 481 -3.86 -15.70 -25.32
C LEU A 481 -2.70 -15.55 -26.29
N SER A 482 -2.98 -14.96 -27.44
CA SER A 482 -1.93 -14.46 -28.32
C SER A 482 -1.65 -13.01 -27.94
N VAL A 483 -0.42 -12.71 -27.53
CA VAL A 483 -0.01 -11.40 -27.02
C VAL A 483 1.13 -10.82 -27.83
N ILE A 484 1.14 -9.49 -27.93
CA ILE A 484 2.17 -8.71 -28.59
C ILE A 484 3.22 -8.34 -27.56
N ILE A 485 4.39 -8.94 -27.68
CA ILE A 485 5.54 -8.67 -26.82
C ILE A 485 6.44 -7.66 -27.52
N HIS A 486 6.92 -6.67 -26.77
CA HIS A 486 7.83 -5.67 -27.27
C HIS A 486 9.29 -5.94 -26.84
N TYR A 487 10.24 -5.56 -27.70
CA TYR A 487 11.67 -5.64 -27.44
C TYR A 487 12.34 -4.28 -27.66
N ASP A 488 13.52 -4.10 -27.05
CA ASP A 488 14.37 -2.90 -27.14
C ASP A 488 13.62 -1.58 -26.89
N ASN A 489 12.85 -1.50 -25.80
CA ASN A 489 12.05 -0.32 -25.45
C ASN A 489 11.03 0.05 -26.55
N MET A 490 10.14 -0.88 -26.91
CA MET A 490 9.08 -0.68 -27.92
C MET A 490 9.55 -0.53 -29.38
N LYS A 491 10.82 -0.83 -29.70
CA LYS A 491 11.32 -0.70 -31.10
C LYS A 491 10.96 -1.88 -31.98
N ARG A 492 10.81 -3.07 -31.39
CA ARG A 492 10.44 -4.31 -32.10
C ARG A 492 9.26 -4.94 -31.39
N VAL A 493 8.40 -5.60 -32.15
CA VAL A 493 7.24 -6.33 -31.61
C VAL A 493 7.20 -7.72 -32.23
N MET A 494 6.73 -8.69 -31.44
CA MET A 494 6.50 -10.05 -31.90
C MET A 494 5.23 -10.57 -31.25
N SER A 495 4.37 -11.18 -32.05
CA SER A 495 3.21 -11.91 -31.55
C SER A 495 3.66 -13.28 -31.06
N ARG A 496 3.20 -13.67 -29.87
CA ARG A 496 3.43 -14.99 -29.29
C ARG A 496 2.18 -15.49 -28.61
N ARG A 497 1.97 -16.80 -28.70
CA ARG A 497 0.90 -17.48 -27.96
C ARG A 497 1.43 -17.94 -26.61
N HIS A 498 0.79 -17.49 -25.55
CA HIS A 498 1.10 -17.81 -24.16
C HIS A 498 -0.06 -18.58 -23.55
N ARG A 499 0.28 -19.58 -22.73
CA ARG A 499 -0.65 -20.23 -21.82
C ARG A 499 -0.50 -19.60 -20.45
N TYR A 500 -1.61 -19.06 -19.94
CA TYR A 500 -1.70 -18.41 -18.65
C TYR A 500 -2.26 -19.39 -17.64
N PHE A 501 -1.64 -19.44 -16.47
CA PHE A 501 -2.10 -20.16 -15.29
C PHE A 501 -2.25 -19.16 -14.16
N TYR A 502 -3.37 -19.19 -13.45
CA TYR A 502 -3.60 -18.26 -12.35
C TYR A 502 -4.29 -18.93 -11.18
N ASN A 503 -3.95 -18.46 -9.99
CA ASN A 503 -4.56 -18.91 -8.74
C ASN A 503 -4.48 -17.81 -7.67
N ALA A 504 -5.34 -17.92 -6.66
CA ALA A 504 -5.34 -17.03 -5.51
C ALA A 504 -4.10 -17.24 -4.64
N ILE A 505 -3.64 -16.16 -3.98
CA ILE A 505 -2.68 -16.25 -2.89
C ILE A 505 -3.47 -16.26 -1.58
N ASP A 506 -3.56 -17.44 -0.97
CA ASP A 506 -4.34 -17.69 0.25
C ASP A 506 -4.09 -16.63 1.34
N GLY A 507 -5.19 -16.11 1.90
CA GLY A 507 -5.14 -15.12 2.99
C GLY A 507 -4.73 -13.70 2.56
N THR A 508 -4.69 -13.41 1.26
CA THR A 508 -4.40 -12.08 0.71
C THR A 508 -5.42 -11.70 -0.38
N PRO A 509 -5.56 -10.40 -0.73
CA PRO A 509 -6.43 -9.98 -1.84
C PRO A 509 -5.77 -10.17 -3.22
N PHE A 510 -4.65 -10.89 -3.30
CA PHE A 510 -3.85 -11.00 -4.51
C PHE A 510 -4.04 -12.33 -5.22
N SER A 511 -3.91 -12.31 -6.55
CA SER A 511 -3.89 -13.48 -7.41
C SER A 511 -2.60 -13.50 -8.23
N LEU A 512 -1.93 -14.65 -8.26
CA LEU A 512 -0.70 -14.87 -9.02
C LEU A 512 -1.06 -15.42 -10.41
N GLY A 513 -0.58 -14.75 -11.46
CA GLY A 513 -0.61 -15.22 -12.84
C GLY A 513 0.79 -15.62 -13.30
N ILE A 514 0.87 -16.68 -14.10
CA ILE A 514 2.08 -17.14 -14.78
C ILE A 514 1.76 -17.33 -16.25
N ALA A 515 2.51 -16.66 -17.12
CA ALA A 515 2.43 -16.81 -18.56
C ALA A 515 3.63 -17.63 -19.05
N ILE A 516 3.38 -18.74 -19.75
CA ILE A 516 4.40 -19.62 -20.34
C ILE A 516 4.19 -19.65 -21.86
N PRO A 517 5.25 -19.50 -22.66
CA PRO A 517 5.12 -19.58 -24.12
C PRO A 517 4.65 -20.96 -24.60
N GLU A 518 3.80 -20.98 -25.62
CA GLU A 518 3.36 -22.24 -26.23
C GLU A 518 4.52 -22.87 -27.04
N GLY A 519 4.75 -24.17 -26.85
CA GLY A 519 5.75 -24.94 -27.60
C GLY A 519 7.13 -25.09 -26.95
N TYR A 520 7.47 -24.28 -25.93
CA TYR A 520 8.69 -24.46 -25.13
C TYR A 520 8.49 -23.90 -23.70
N GLY A 521 9.27 -24.33 -22.72
CA GLY A 521 9.15 -23.87 -21.32
C GLY A 521 8.28 -24.75 -20.40
N MET A 522 7.53 -25.71 -20.95
CA MET A 522 6.83 -26.74 -20.15
C MET A 522 7.77 -27.80 -19.55
N TYR A 523 9.01 -27.86 -20.03
CA TYR A 523 10.02 -28.81 -19.59
C TYR A 523 11.26 -28.05 -19.14
N GLU A 524 11.84 -28.45 -18.01
CA GLU A 524 13.13 -27.97 -17.52
C GLU A 524 14.23 -29.00 -17.79
N VAL A 525 15.46 -28.51 -18.04
CA VAL A 525 16.65 -29.36 -18.14
C VAL A 525 17.25 -29.49 -16.75
N LEU A 526 17.25 -30.70 -16.21
CA LEU A 526 17.89 -31.01 -14.93
C LEU A 526 19.35 -31.40 -15.16
N GLY A 527 20.24 -30.41 -15.13
CA GLY A 527 21.69 -30.63 -15.18
C GLY A 527 22.32 -30.05 -13.92
N GLU A 528 22.68 -30.90 -12.95
CA GLU A 528 23.28 -30.47 -11.68
C GLU A 528 24.67 -31.07 -11.52
N GLN A 529 25.65 -30.25 -11.13
CA GLN A 529 26.99 -30.70 -10.77
C GLN A 529 27.22 -30.54 -9.26
N GLU A 530 27.57 -31.63 -8.58
CA GLU A 530 27.87 -31.59 -7.14
C GLU A 530 29.13 -30.74 -6.89
N ILE A 531 29.04 -29.81 -5.93
CA ILE A 531 30.09 -28.81 -5.67
C ILE A 531 30.97 -29.25 -4.49
N LYS A 532 30.37 -29.60 -3.34
CA LYS A 532 31.10 -29.82 -2.08
C LYS A 532 32.02 -31.04 -2.10
N HIS A 533 31.56 -32.11 -2.74
CA HIS A 533 32.31 -33.37 -2.85
C HIS A 533 32.86 -33.58 -4.27
N SER A 534 32.96 -32.50 -5.06
CA SER A 534 33.51 -32.57 -6.40
C SER A 534 35.00 -32.95 -6.36
N PRO A 535 35.45 -33.92 -7.17
CA PRO A 535 36.88 -34.17 -7.36
C PRO A 535 37.57 -33.06 -8.15
N VAL A 536 36.82 -32.19 -8.83
CA VAL A 536 37.32 -31.09 -9.66
C VAL A 536 37.12 -29.76 -8.93
N ASN A 537 38.13 -28.89 -8.97
CA ASN A 537 38.02 -27.54 -8.43
C ASN A 537 37.03 -26.70 -9.25
N VAL A 538 35.82 -26.54 -8.72
CA VAL A 538 34.73 -25.79 -9.38
C VAL A 538 35.08 -24.32 -9.65
N LEU A 539 35.96 -23.72 -8.84
CA LEU A 539 36.41 -22.34 -9.06
C LEU A 539 37.22 -22.17 -10.35
N SER A 540 37.72 -23.27 -10.94
CA SER A 540 38.46 -23.21 -12.21
C SER A 540 37.60 -22.78 -13.39
N TYR A 541 36.30 -23.11 -13.37
CA TYR A 541 35.35 -22.73 -14.42
C TYR A 541 35.05 -21.22 -14.45
N PHE A 542 35.34 -20.51 -13.37
CA PHE A 542 35.05 -19.08 -13.22
C PHE A 542 36.34 -18.23 -13.25
N GLN A 543 37.40 -18.71 -13.91
CA GLN A 543 38.66 -17.99 -14.05
C GLN A 543 38.63 -17.00 -15.22
N GLY A 544 39.14 -15.79 -15.00
CA GLY A 544 39.18 -14.72 -15.99
C GLY A 544 37.93 -13.84 -15.99
N SER A 545 37.80 -12.98 -17.01
CA SER A 545 36.74 -11.97 -17.13
C SER A 545 35.68 -12.29 -18.19
N ASN A 546 35.80 -13.43 -18.89
CA ASN A 546 34.96 -13.79 -20.04
C ASN A 546 33.78 -14.68 -19.66
N TRP A 547 33.09 -14.35 -18.57
CA TRP A 547 31.87 -15.02 -18.17
C TRP A 547 30.96 -14.02 -17.46
N LYS A 548 29.66 -14.28 -17.48
CA LYS A 548 28.64 -13.48 -16.84
C LYS A 548 27.55 -14.38 -16.29
N ILE A 549 26.94 -13.94 -15.20
CA ILE A 549 25.77 -14.58 -14.63
C ILE A 549 24.59 -13.63 -14.71
N HIS A 550 23.38 -14.18 -14.61
CA HIS A 550 22.20 -13.36 -14.52
C HIS A 550 22.27 -12.50 -13.24
N PRO A 551 22.22 -11.16 -13.33
CA PRO A 551 22.42 -10.28 -12.17
C PRO A 551 21.28 -10.35 -11.16
N ASP A 552 20.04 -10.58 -11.64
CA ASP A 552 18.85 -10.56 -10.78
C ASP A 552 18.55 -11.91 -10.10
N TRP A 553 19.24 -12.99 -10.49
CA TRP A 553 18.99 -14.31 -9.92
C TRP A 553 19.66 -14.48 -8.56
N ILE A 554 18.97 -15.13 -7.63
CA ILE A 554 19.45 -15.32 -6.27
C ILE A 554 20.05 -16.70 -6.12
N TYR A 555 21.34 -16.78 -6.42
CA TYR A 555 22.16 -17.96 -6.17
C TYR A 555 22.38 -18.17 -4.66
N CYS A 556 22.98 -17.17 -4.03
CA CYS A 556 23.22 -17.10 -2.59
C CYS A 556 23.12 -15.65 -2.12
N GLU A 557 22.55 -15.43 -0.94
CA GLU A 557 22.38 -14.11 -0.34
C GLU A 557 22.48 -14.19 1.19
N TYR A 558 23.12 -13.18 1.80
CA TYR A 558 23.10 -13.02 3.25
C TYR A 558 21.76 -12.46 3.70
N ASN A 559 21.25 -12.93 4.85
CA ASN A 559 20.00 -12.40 5.39
C ASN A 559 20.14 -10.96 5.90
N TYR A 560 21.37 -10.54 6.24
CA TYR A 560 21.72 -9.15 6.54
C TYR A 560 22.59 -8.56 5.41
N PRO A 561 22.00 -8.06 4.30
CA PRO A 561 22.77 -7.58 3.16
C PRO A 561 23.69 -6.39 3.49
N PHE A 562 23.34 -5.57 4.48
CA PHE A 562 24.10 -4.37 4.84
C PHE A 562 25.43 -4.66 5.54
N GLU A 563 25.65 -5.88 6.05
CA GLU A 563 26.92 -6.28 6.66
C GLU A 563 27.92 -6.82 5.63
N HIS A 564 27.42 -7.28 4.47
CA HIS A 564 28.21 -7.94 3.43
C HIS A 564 27.93 -7.28 2.06
N VAL A 565 28.73 -6.27 1.71
CA VAL A 565 28.62 -5.53 0.45
C VAL A 565 29.56 -6.14 -0.59
N PHE A 566 29.04 -6.38 -1.80
CA PHE A 566 29.77 -6.88 -2.96
C PHE A 566 29.66 -5.87 -4.10
N GLU A 567 30.69 -5.70 -4.93
CA GLU A 567 30.65 -4.75 -6.05
C GLU A 567 29.87 -5.33 -7.25
N SER A 568 29.85 -6.66 -7.39
CA SER A 568 29.17 -7.37 -8.47
C SER A 568 28.50 -8.68 -8.03
N ALA A 569 27.56 -9.17 -8.84
CA ALA A 569 26.90 -10.46 -8.60
C ALA A 569 27.90 -11.62 -8.72
N GLU A 570 28.90 -11.48 -9.60
CA GLU A 570 29.98 -12.40 -9.86
C GLU A 570 30.90 -12.56 -8.64
N GLU A 571 31.29 -11.45 -8.00
CA GLU A 571 32.07 -11.49 -6.76
C GLU A 571 31.32 -12.17 -5.62
N LYS A 572 30.03 -11.86 -5.49
CA LYS A 572 29.15 -12.50 -4.52
C LYS A 572 29.10 -14.02 -4.74
N LEU A 573 28.97 -14.46 -5.99
CA LEU A 573 28.98 -15.88 -6.33
C LEU A 573 30.30 -16.55 -5.94
N LEU A 574 31.44 -15.95 -6.32
CA LEU A 574 32.77 -16.48 -6.00
C LEU A 574 32.99 -16.61 -4.49
N HIS A 575 32.56 -15.60 -3.72
CA HIS A 575 32.61 -15.63 -2.26
C HIS A 575 31.85 -16.83 -1.66
N PHE A 576 30.64 -17.10 -2.15
CA PHE A 576 29.86 -18.25 -1.68
C PHE A 576 30.43 -19.59 -2.18
N LEU A 577 30.95 -19.67 -3.40
CA LEU A 577 31.64 -20.87 -3.91
C LEU A 577 32.88 -21.20 -3.06
N GLU A 578 33.70 -20.21 -2.69
CA GLU A 578 34.83 -20.42 -1.79
C GLU A 578 34.36 -20.89 -0.41
N ARG A 579 33.29 -20.30 0.12
CA ARG A 579 32.70 -20.67 1.42
C ARG A 579 32.15 -22.10 1.42
N THR A 580 31.70 -22.64 0.28
CA THR A 580 31.20 -24.03 0.20
C THR A 580 32.28 -25.08 0.49
N HIS A 581 33.55 -24.75 0.29
CA HIS A 581 34.69 -25.62 0.56
C HIS A 581 35.15 -25.57 2.04
N LYS A 582 34.68 -24.59 2.82
CA LYS A 582 35.06 -24.43 4.23
C LYS A 582 34.34 -25.46 5.11
N PRO A 583 34.99 -25.98 6.18
CA PRO A 583 34.37 -26.92 7.09
C PRO A 583 33.17 -26.24 7.78
N GLY A 584 32.05 -26.97 7.90
CA GLY A 584 30.80 -26.46 8.48
C GLY A 584 29.79 -25.90 7.47
N TRP A 585 30.08 -25.89 6.17
CA TRP A 585 29.11 -25.48 5.13
C TRP A 585 27.84 -26.34 5.12
N LYS A 586 26.69 -25.66 5.02
CA LYS A 586 25.35 -26.26 4.89
C LYS A 586 24.57 -25.53 3.80
N TRP A 587 23.89 -26.29 2.96
CA TRP A 587 22.94 -25.73 2.00
C TRP A 587 21.68 -25.29 2.75
N MET A 588 21.57 -23.99 3.05
CA MET A 588 20.39 -23.38 3.63
C MET A 588 19.43 -22.98 2.50
N SER A 589 18.74 -23.98 1.94
CA SER A 589 17.89 -23.82 0.74
C SER A 589 16.48 -23.30 1.01
N LEU A 590 16.11 -23.11 2.28
CA LEU A 590 14.84 -22.49 2.65
C LEU A 590 15.13 -21.12 3.22
N ARG A 591 14.58 -20.07 2.60
CA ARG A 591 14.29 -18.85 3.35
C ARG A 591 13.46 -19.29 4.56
N PRO A 592 13.75 -18.81 5.77
CA PRO A 592 12.89 -19.10 6.90
C PRO A 592 11.46 -18.73 6.50
N ARG A 593 10.59 -19.74 6.35
CA ARG A 593 9.15 -19.47 6.34
C ARG A 593 8.87 -18.82 7.69
N SER A 594 8.02 -17.80 7.70
CA SER A 594 7.56 -17.13 8.92
C SER A 594 7.39 -18.20 10.00
N PRO A 595 8.09 -18.12 11.13
CA PRO A 595 8.11 -19.20 12.10
C PRO A 595 6.67 -19.48 12.54
N ILE A 596 6.17 -20.64 12.11
CA ILE A 596 4.89 -21.17 12.54
C ILE A 596 4.97 -21.22 14.07
N LYS A 597 4.03 -20.55 14.75
CA LYS A 597 3.91 -20.57 16.21
C LYS A 597 3.57 -22.00 16.66
N GLU A 598 4.56 -22.89 16.72
CA GLU A 598 4.44 -24.10 17.52
C GLU A 598 4.62 -23.70 19.00
N PRO A 599 3.68 -24.06 19.89
CA PRO A 599 3.79 -23.73 21.30
C PRO A 599 4.97 -24.50 21.93
N GLY A 600 6.01 -23.78 22.35
CA GLY A 600 7.11 -24.33 23.16
C GLY A 600 8.53 -24.13 22.61
N HIS A 601 8.69 -23.65 21.37
CA HIS A 601 10.02 -23.32 20.84
C HIS A 601 10.40 -21.86 21.13
N THR A 602 11.44 -21.67 21.94
CA THR A 602 12.15 -20.39 22.07
C THR A 602 12.75 -20.03 20.72
N MET A 603 12.20 -18.98 20.10
CA MET A 603 12.61 -18.50 18.79
C MET A 603 14.04 -17.97 18.86
N LYS A 604 14.94 -18.50 18.02
CA LYS A 604 16.35 -18.10 17.97
C LYS A 604 16.52 -16.90 17.04
N LYS A 605 17.17 -15.85 17.54
CA LYS A 605 17.68 -14.72 16.77
C LYS A 605 18.50 -15.23 15.57
N MET A 606 18.29 -14.62 14.40
CA MET A 606 19.12 -14.96 13.23
C MET A 606 20.54 -14.49 13.45
N GLU A 607 21.51 -15.36 13.18
CA GLU A 607 22.92 -14.99 13.22
C GLU A 607 23.23 -14.02 12.07
N LYS A 608 24.14 -13.07 12.33
CA LYS A 608 24.54 -12.04 11.36
C LYS A 608 25.10 -12.63 10.06
N ASP A 609 25.84 -13.73 10.17
CA ASP A 609 26.42 -14.44 9.02
C ASP A 609 25.49 -15.51 8.42
N SER A 610 24.20 -15.49 8.79
CA SER A 610 23.20 -16.37 8.21
C SER A 610 22.94 -16.01 6.74
N TYR A 611 22.72 -17.04 5.93
CA TYR A 611 22.58 -16.94 4.49
C TYR A 611 21.52 -17.89 3.97
N TYR A 612 21.03 -17.57 2.78
CA TYR A 612 20.17 -18.38 1.95
C TYR A 612 20.93 -18.73 0.67
N CYS A 613 20.88 -19.99 0.25
CA CYS A 613 21.50 -20.45 -1.00
C CYS A 613 20.61 -21.47 -1.70
N ASP A 614 20.24 -21.19 -2.94
CA ASP A 614 19.55 -22.13 -3.80
C ASP A 614 20.56 -23.16 -4.33
N LYS A 615 20.51 -24.37 -3.76
CA LYS A 615 21.43 -25.46 -4.10
C LYS A 615 21.31 -25.83 -5.58
N ASN A 616 20.09 -26.02 -6.07
CA ASN A 616 19.85 -26.54 -7.41
C ASN A 616 20.28 -25.53 -8.45
N LEU A 617 19.99 -24.25 -8.22
CA LEU A 617 20.43 -23.17 -9.10
C LEU A 617 21.97 -23.06 -9.13
N MET A 618 22.63 -23.12 -7.98
CA MET A 618 24.09 -23.10 -7.88
C MET A 618 24.73 -24.28 -8.64
N GLN A 619 24.19 -25.49 -8.47
CA GLN A 619 24.70 -26.69 -9.13
C GLN A 619 24.44 -26.67 -10.64
N SER A 620 23.31 -26.11 -11.06
CA SER A 620 22.97 -25.92 -12.47
C SER A 620 23.89 -24.90 -13.15
N LEU A 621 24.22 -23.81 -12.45
CA LEU A 621 25.19 -22.83 -12.96
C LEU A 621 26.58 -23.44 -13.17
N VAL A 622 27.03 -24.27 -12.23
CA VAL A 622 28.34 -24.95 -12.35
C VAL A 622 28.33 -25.94 -13.51
N TYR A 623 27.23 -26.65 -13.72
CA TYR A 623 27.05 -27.53 -14.86
C TYR A 623 27.10 -26.74 -16.18
N ASP A 624 26.39 -25.62 -16.27
CA ASP A 624 26.42 -24.73 -17.44
C ASP A 624 27.83 -24.19 -17.73
N ALA A 625 28.55 -23.77 -16.69
CA ALA A 625 29.95 -23.33 -16.80
C ALA A 625 30.88 -24.44 -17.34
N MET A 626 30.69 -25.68 -16.90
CA MET A 626 31.44 -26.83 -17.41
C MET A 626 31.16 -27.12 -18.89
N VAL A 627 29.89 -27.02 -19.31
CA VAL A 627 29.47 -27.27 -20.69
C VAL A 627 29.97 -26.17 -21.62
N THR A 628 29.81 -24.90 -21.22
CA THR A 628 30.26 -23.74 -21.99
C THR A 628 31.78 -23.69 -22.13
N GLU A 629 32.54 -24.03 -21.07
CA GLU A 629 34.00 -24.18 -21.18
C GLU A 629 34.39 -25.28 -22.17
N GLY A 630 33.67 -26.40 -22.18
CA GLY A 630 33.88 -27.48 -23.15
C GLY A 630 33.69 -27.01 -24.61
N LEU A 631 32.68 -26.19 -24.86
CA LEU A 631 32.41 -25.59 -26.17
C LEU A 631 33.52 -24.60 -26.59
N ASP A 632 34.00 -23.76 -25.66
CA ASP A 632 35.08 -22.82 -25.93
C ASP A 632 36.40 -23.54 -26.27
N ARG A 633 36.74 -24.59 -25.52
CA ARG A 633 37.94 -25.42 -25.77
C ARG A 633 37.88 -26.10 -27.14
N HIS A 634 36.73 -26.64 -27.53
CA HIS A 634 36.53 -27.24 -28.87
C HIS A 634 36.60 -26.21 -29.99
N THR A 635 36.10 -25.00 -29.76
CA THR A 635 36.17 -23.91 -30.76
C THR A 635 37.61 -23.44 -30.94
N MET A 636 38.38 -23.32 -29.84
CA MET A 636 39.81 -23.00 -29.90
C MET A 636 40.66 -24.10 -30.54
N SER A 637 40.30 -25.38 -30.40
CA SER A 637 41.02 -26.48 -31.07
C SER A 637 40.80 -26.45 -32.58
N LYS A 638 39.56 -26.23 -33.05
CA LYS A 638 39.25 -26.08 -34.48
C LYS A 638 39.94 -24.88 -35.14
N ILE A 639 39.98 -23.73 -34.46
CA ILE A 639 40.67 -22.53 -34.98
C ILE A 639 42.19 -22.75 -35.09
N LYS A 640 42.77 -23.62 -34.26
CA LYS A 640 44.19 -24.01 -34.37
C LYS A 640 44.43 -25.00 -35.51
N GLU A 641 43.49 -25.88 -35.80
CA GLU A 641 43.55 -26.81 -36.94
C GLU A 641 43.35 -26.09 -38.29
N ASP A 642 42.47 -25.09 -38.38
CA ASP A 642 42.24 -24.29 -39.60
C ASP A 642 43.37 -23.27 -39.91
N LYS A 643 44.32 -23.09 -38.98
CA LYS A 643 45.51 -22.21 -39.14
C LYS A 643 46.81 -22.98 -39.42
N GLN A 644 46.74 -24.30 -39.53
CA GLN A 644 47.81 -25.15 -40.08
C GLN A 644 47.45 -25.55 -41.51
#